data_AF-A0A524JGA5-F1
#
_entry.id   AF-A0A524JGA5-F1
#
_cell.length_a   1.000
_cell.length_b   1.000
_cell.length_c   1.000
_cell.angle_alpha   90.00
_cell.angle_beta   90.00
_cell.angle_gamma   90.00
#
_symmetry.space_group_name_H-M   'P 1'
#
loop_
_entity.id
_entity.type
_entity.pdbx_description
1 polymer ?
#
loop_
_entity_poly.entity_id
_entity_poly.type
_entity_poly.pdbx_seq_one_letter_code
_entity_poly.pdbx_strand_id
1 'polypeptide(L)'
;MTQLRSTPGNQRVIRPLLPRLLLLNTPALSVSVVAAIAFWSGLIMLAGIWIIRLRFSSFEPLIERVFWALAQAPNSFPDYRTFFAYLFPWLNIAGTLLIASGIVLRISRCPIFAPKWLNRRPVWEGLLILVVLVDLFTFGADFNPAVDPQLLSYTSPAVKFLQSDKGLWRMSTFDPHGKRTFNSNVSMYFGFQDVRGYDSVFSAQYARYMGWIESQNELPYNRIAPYTSYSSLDSPLTDLLNVKYIVTEEEIPLPKYALVYSDPSIRIYENLGNVARAFTLPATSTLVVPDVEAVGTAILTYDPRFYTIIEQSADGWYGPQTDHWSPPQVPEAAALQSQTITRYSLNEVIIDVNIDSPSWLVLTDAFYQGWKAFIRPLGTYEDQETEIGIARVAGNFRGVQLDGSATVRFKYSPDSVKVGAFVSFLSGMTIIFLIVIWLWRLIYREKDESSPTQRLAKNSIAPILLTLFNRVLDFAIAALSLRILGPQNAGDFYVAASTFVWFDIITNFGLNTYLTREVSRNRDQAGRYLMNTTFIRLALGLLAIPLLGAYIGLRQTVIAGIDGPASAQMIISMLLLYVGLLPNSISTGLSALFYAYEKAEYPAVTTSISTIIKVTLQVIILVSGFGVIGLAGTSIIVNIITLGILAMLAWQHIPALHGRIHPGTSLKGASERALRKGMIKESWPLMINHLLANLFYKVDVPLMEIILGSGALGLYSIGYKLLDSLVVIPSMFTLALFPIISQQAHDDQQRFLRFYRLGTKILIILALPAAVITTFLAREMVLILGGQEYLPGAVIVLQLIAWSMPLSWFNGLTQYVLIALNKQRFLTWAYIAGFCFSLLANLALMRRFGYTISAILHIVSEFILMIAFLIGIRKNLGKIGWWQIMGRPIIATALSAVVCLALMVVGRGIAVAGFLITYPLLLWRLKVFTLEEQALLAPRFRR
;
A
#
# COMPACT_ATOMS: atom_id res chain seq x y z
N MET A 1 59.61 5.48 22.27
CA MET A 1 60.52 6.65 22.37
C MET A 1 59.74 7.83 22.95
N THR A 2 60.06 8.16 24.20
CA THR A 2 60.14 9.50 24.84
C THR A 2 59.45 10.72 24.19
N GLN A 3 58.56 11.36 24.95
CA GLN A 3 58.66 12.76 25.43
C GLN A 3 57.44 13.05 26.35
N LEU A 4 57.61 13.07 27.67
CA LEU A 4 58.00 14.19 28.55
C LEU A 4 56.89 15.22 28.81
N ARG A 5 56.55 15.24 30.11
CA ARG A 5 55.68 16.14 30.87
C ARG A 5 55.70 17.60 30.41
N SER A 6 54.51 18.18 30.32
CA SER A 6 54.25 19.55 30.75
C SER A 6 53.04 19.55 31.69
N THR A 7 53.29 19.79 32.96
CA THR A 7 52.27 20.26 33.92
C THR A 7 52.06 21.76 33.67
N PRO A 8 50.82 22.24 33.51
CA PRO A 8 50.52 23.63 33.79
C PRO A 8 49.64 23.73 35.03
N GLY A 9 50.17 24.46 36.01
CA GLY A 9 49.44 25.56 36.65
C GLY A 9 48.16 25.18 37.39
N ASN A 10 48.29 25.08 38.71
CA ASN A 10 47.23 25.16 39.69
C ASN A 10 46.60 26.58 39.69
N GLN A 11 45.90 26.95 38.61
CA GLN A 11 45.00 28.12 38.62
C GLN A 11 43.62 27.62 39.07
N ARG A 12 43.33 27.79 40.37
CA ARG A 12 41.94 27.79 40.86
C ARG A 12 41.24 29.01 40.24
N VAL A 13 40.77 28.86 39.01
CA VAL A 13 39.78 29.76 38.42
C VAL A 13 38.53 29.59 39.29
N ILE A 14 38.28 30.57 40.16
CA ILE A 14 37.00 30.72 40.85
C ILE A 14 35.98 31.02 39.76
N ARG A 15 35.44 29.96 39.14
CA ARG A 15 34.28 30.09 38.26
C ARG A 15 33.09 30.51 39.13
N PRO A 16 32.29 31.50 38.72
CA PRO A 16 31.22 32.04 39.56
C PRO A 16 30.25 30.93 40.01
N LEU A 17 29.91 30.94 41.29
CA LEU A 17 29.04 29.96 41.96
C LEU A 17 27.65 29.89 41.30
N LEU A 18 27.16 31.00 40.77
CA LEU A 18 25.83 31.15 40.20
C LEU A 18 25.58 30.26 38.96
N PRO A 19 26.38 30.33 37.87
CA PRO A 19 26.19 29.43 36.72
C PRO A 19 26.46 27.96 37.05
N ARG A 20 27.26 27.68 38.08
CA ARG A 20 27.45 26.32 38.60
C ARG A 20 26.21 25.77 39.27
N LEU A 21 25.54 26.54 40.12
CA LEU A 21 24.25 26.18 40.72
C LEU A 21 23.14 26.07 39.67
N LEU A 22 23.06 27.04 38.77
CA LEU A 22 22.05 27.07 37.71
C LEU A 22 22.15 25.87 36.77
N LEU A 23 23.37 25.39 36.46
CA LEU A 23 23.59 24.22 35.60
C LEU A 23 23.88 22.92 36.37
N LEU A 24 23.51 22.80 37.65
CA LEU A 24 23.70 21.58 38.44
C LEU A 24 25.16 21.05 38.43
N ASN A 25 26.12 21.97 38.47
CA ASN A 25 27.56 21.77 38.39
C ASN A 25 28.04 21.07 37.09
N THR A 26 27.47 21.44 35.93
CA THR A 26 27.87 20.90 34.61
C THR A 26 28.32 21.95 33.60
N PRO A 27 29.09 21.55 32.56
CA PRO A 27 29.25 22.38 31.37
C PRO A 27 27.92 22.57 30.63
N ALA A 28 27.78 23.72 29.96
CA ALA A 28 26.59 24.14 29.21
C ALA A 28 26.41 23.35 27.91
N LEU A 29 26.14 22.06 28.03
CA LEU A 29 25.66 21.19 26.96
C LEU A 29 24.13 21.30 26.88
N SER A 30 23.55 21.09 25.70
CA SER A 30 22.10 21.16 25.49
C SER A 30 21.31 20.33 26.51
N VAL A 31 21.73 19.08 26.76
CA VAL A 31 21.10 18.19 27.75
C VAL A 31 21.20 18.74 29.17
N SER A 32 22.34 19.35 29.53
CA SER A 32 22.54 19.94 30.86
C SER A 32 21.68 21.17 31.09
N VAL A 33 21.52 22.00 30.06
CA VAL A 33 20.66 23.19 30.10
C VAL A 33 19.19 22.77 30.24
N VAL A 34 18.75 21.78 29.45
CA VAL A 34 17.38 21.25 29.56
C VAL A 34 17.13 20.60 30.92
N ALA A 35 18.09 19.83 31.44
CA ALA A 35 18.00 19.22 32.77
C ALA A 35 17.84 20.28 33.88
N ALA A 36 18.64 21.35 33.81
CA ALA A 36 18.56 22.47 34.73
C ALA A 36 17.23 23.22 34.64
N ILE A 37 16.76 23.54 33.43
CA ILE A 37 15.48 24.21 33.22
C ILE A 37 14.33 23.37 33.79
N ALA A 38 14.29 22.07 33.51
CA ALA A 38 13.26 21.18 34.03
C ALA A 38 13.28 21.14 35.56
N PHE A 39 14.46 20.93 36.15
CA PHE A 39 14.62 20.86 37.61
C PHE A 39 14.20 22.16 38.31
N TRP A 40 14.75 23.30 37.87
CA TRP A 40 14.48 24.59 38.51
C TRP A 40 13.05 25.07 38.26
N SER A 41 12.49 24.85 37.08
CA SER A 41 11.07 25.17 36.81
C SER A 41 10.15 24.36 37.71
N GLY A 42 10.42 23.06 37.87
CA GLY A 42 9.64 22.22 38.78
C GLY A 42 9.75 22.67 40.24
N LEU A 43 10.96 23.03 40.69
CA LEU A 43 11.19 23.54 42.05
C LEU A 43 10.50 24.90 42.29
N ILE A 44 10.59 25.83 41.33
CA ILE A 44 9.91 27.13 41.40
C ILE A 44 8.40 26.93 41.43
N MET A 45 7.87 26.00 40.63
CA MET A 45 6.44 25.70 40.61
C MET A 45 5.95 25.12 41.94
N LEU A 46 6.68 24.14 42.50
CA LEU A 46 6.36 23.57 43.82
C LEU A 46 6.45 24.62 44.93
N ALA A 47 7.56 25.37 44.99
CA ALA A 47 7.72 26.42 46.00
C ALA A 47 6.63 27.49 45.86
N GLY A 48 6.37 27.94 44.63
CA GLY A 48 5.36 28.95 44.33
C GLY A 48 3.95 28.51 44.72
N ILE A 49 3.54 27.30 44.33
CA ILE A 49 2.18 26.82 44.62
C ILE A 49 1.96 26.61 46.12
N TRP A 50 2.98 26.14 46.86
CA TRP A 50 2.91 26.01 48.31
C TRP A 50 2.94 27.35 49.04
N ILE A 51 3.73 28.33 48.56
CA ILE A 51 3.70 29.70 49.09
C ILE A 51 2.30 30.31 48.88
N ILE A 52 1.72 30.16 47.69
CA ILE A 52 0.37 30.62 47.39
C ILE A 52 -0.64 29.92 48.30
N ARG A 53 -0.52 28.61 48.53
CA ARG A 53 -1.42 27.87 49.43
C ARG A 53 -1.33 28.32 50.88
N LEU A 54 -0.10 28.50 51.41
CA LEU A 54 0.15 28.90 52.80
C LEU A 54 -0.18 30.37 53.06
N ARG A 55 -0.08 31.23 52.04
CA ARG A 55 -0.42 32.65 52.09
C ARG A 55 -1.56 33.01 51.15
N PHE A 56 -2.59 32.16 51.11
CA PHE A 56 -3.68 32.29 50.13
C PHE A 56 -4.32 33.67 50.14
N SER A 57 -4.61 34.24 51.31
CA SER A 57 -5.19 35.59 51.44
C SER A 57 -4.35 36.70 50.79
N SER A 58 -3.02 36.53 50.74
CA SER A 58 -2.12 37.50 50.09
C SER A 58 -2.10 37.38 48.56
N PHE A 59 -2.45 36.20 48.03
CA PHE A 59 -2.45 35.91 46.59
C PHE A 59 -3.86 35.76 46.01
N GLU A 60 -4.90 35.87 46.83
CA GLU A 60 -6.30 35.74 46.45
C GLU A 60 -6.70 36.67 45.28
N PRO A 61 -6.31 37.96 45.24
CA PRO A 61 -6.63 38.84 44.10
C PRO A 61 -5.98 38.40 42.78
N LEU A 62 -4.82 37.73 42.85
CA LEU A 62 -4.14 37.20 41.67
C LEU A 62 -4.87 35.96 41.15
N ILE A 63 -5.27 35.06 42.04
CA ILE A 63 -6.01 33.84 41.69
C ILE A 63 -7.37 34.19 41.09
N GLU A 64 -8.06 35.16 41.70
CA GLU A 64 -9.32 35.69 41.17
C GLU A 64 -9.13 36.30 39.77
N ARG A 65 -8.08 37.09 39.56
CA ARG A 65 -7.77 37.63 38.23
C ARG A 65 -7.50 36.52 37.20
N VAL A 66 -6.76 35.49 37.57
CA VAL A 66 -6.48 34.33 36.70
C VAL A 66 -7.77 33.57 36.39
N PHE A 67 -8.63 33.37 37.38
CA PHE A 67 -9.94 32.73 37.24
C PHE A 67 -10.82 33.48 36.22
N TRP A 68 -10.96 34.80 36.34
CA TRP A 68 -11.76 35.59 35.40
C TRP A 68 -11.10 35.73 34.01
N ALA A 69 -9.78 35.68 33.92
CA ALA A 69 -9.06 35.74 32.65
C ALA A 69 -9.13 34.43 31.84
N LEU A 70 -9.40 33.29 32.49
CA LEU A 70 -9.50 31.99 31.83
C LEU A 70 -10.92 31.76 31.32
N ALA A 71 -11.09 31.74 29.99
CA ALA A 71 -12.37 31.77 29.29
C ALA A 71 -13.44 30.73 29.72
N GLN A 72 -13.06 29.62 30.38
CA GLN A 72 -13.98 28.57 30.83
C GLN A 72 -14.01 28.37 32.35
N ALA A 73 -13.09 29.00 33.10
CA ALA A 73 -13.01 28.78 34.54
C ALA A 73 -14.28 29.27 35.28
N PRO A 74 -14.85 30.44 34.97
CA PRO A 74 -16.10 30.89 35.59
C PRO A 74 -17.33 30.03 35.25
N ASN A 75 -17.30 29.32 34.12
CA ASN A 75 -18.39 28.42 33.72
C ASN A 75 -18.26 27.03 34.37
N SER A 76 -17.05 26.65 34.81
CA SER A 76 -16.73 25.29 35.26
C SER A 76 -16.61 25.18 36.78
N PHE A 77 -16.28 26.27 37.47
CA PHE A 77 -16.10 26.28 38.92
C PHE A 77 -16.99 27.34 39.56
N PRO A 78 -17.59 27.04 40.74
CA PRO A 78 -18.43 28.00 41.45
C PRO A 78 -17.72 29.31 41.83
N ASP A 79 -16.42 29.23 42.11
CA ASP A 79 -15.58 30.38 42.46
C ASP A 79 -14.08 30.10 42.20
N TYR A 80 -13.27 31.15 42.31
CA TYR A 80 -11.81 31.08 42.16
C TYR A 80 -11.11 30.23 43.23
N ARG A 81 -11.74 30.02 44.40
CA ARG A 81 -11.19 29.19 45.49
C ARG A 81 -11.27 27.72 45.13
N THR A 82 -12.42 27.30 44.61
CA THR A 82 -12.67 25.95 44.11
C THR A 82 -11.80 25.65 42.90
N PHE A 83 -11.65 26.63 41.99
CA PHE A 83 -10.72 26.56 40.87
C PHE A 83 -9.27 26.31 41.34
N PHE A 84 -8.77 27.06 42.33
CA PHE A 84 -7.43 26.86 42.86
C PHE A 84 -7.28 25.52 43.59
N ALA A 85 -8.27 25.12 44.39
CA ALA A 85 -8.28 23.84 45.09
C ALA A 85 -8.20 22.66 44.10
N TYR A 86 -8.89 22.77 42.97
CA TYR A 86 -8.82 21.80 41.88
C TYR A 86 -7.43 21.75 41.23
N LEU A 87 -6.82 22.90 40.91
CA LEU A 87 -5.50 22.95 40.26
C LEU A 87 -4.32 22.58 41.16
N PHE A 88 -4.43 22.81 42.46
CA PHE A 88 -3.35 22.59 43.43
C PHE A 88 -2.68 21.20 43.32
N PRO A 89 -3.41 20.06 43.37
CA PRO A 89 -2.79 18.74 43.24
C PRO A 89 -2.10 18.54 41.88
N TRP A 90 -2.69 19.02 40.79
CA TRP A 90 -2.12 18.88 39.43
C TRP A 90 -0.80 19.64 39.26
N LEU A 91 -0.72 20.86 39.79
CA LEU A 91 0.53 21.63 39.78
C LEU A 91 1.61 21.01 40.68
N ASN A 92 1.22 20.31 41.75
CA ASN A 92 2.17 19.55 42.56
C ASN A 92 2.73 18.33 41.79
N ILE A 93 1.88 17.58 41.10
CA ILE A 93 2.30 16.44 40.27
C ILE A 93 3.24 16.92 39.16
N ALA A 94 2.84 17.95 38.41
CA ALA A 94 3.65 18.51 37.33
C ALA A 94 5.01 19.03 37.82
N GLY A 95 5.05 19.69 38.98
CA GLY A 95 6.31 20.20 39.55
C GLY A 95 7.25 19.07 39.96
N THR A 96 6.70 18.01 40.55
CA THR A 96 7.44 16.82 40.95
C THR A 96 8.00 16.06 39.75
N LEU A 97 7.21 15.88 38.69
CA LEU A 97 7.64 15.20 37.46
C LEU A 97 8.70 16.01 36.69
N LEU A 98 8.62 17.34 36.68
CA LEU A 98 9.65 18.22 36.13
C LEU A 98 10.98 18.08 36.86
N ILE A 99 10.94 18.04 38.20
CA ILE A 99 12.12 17.78 39.03
C ILE A 99 12.71 16.41 38.72
N ALA A 100 11.88 15.36 38.71
CA ALA A 100 12.30 13.99 38.43
C ALA A 100 12.94 13.86 37.04
N SER A 101 12.33 14.48 36.02
CA SER A 101 12.87 14.53 34.66
C SER A 101 14.22 15.25 34.58
N GLY A 102 14.34 16.40 35.26
CA GLY A 102 15.61 17.12 35.38
C GLY A 102 16.71 16.27 36.06
N ILE A 103 16.36 15.53 37.11
CA ILE A 103 17.25 14.58 37.79
C ILE A 103 17.70 13.46 36.84
N VAL A 104 16.78 12.81 36.11
CA VAL A 104 17.11 11.73 35.17
C VAL A 104 18.04 12.23 34.06
N LEU A 105 17.73 13.37 33.46
CA LEU A 105 18.58 13.98 32.43
C LEU A 105 19.96 14.34 32.98
N ARG A 106 20.05 14.79 34.23
CA ARG A 106 21.33 15.06 34.90
C ARG A 106 22.13 13.77 35.11
N ILE A 107 21.50 12.72 35.61
CA ILE A 107 22.12 11.40 35.87
C ILE A 107 22.56 10.74 34.56
N SER A 108 21.92 11.02 33.43
CA SER A 108 22.35 10.54 32.09
C SER A 108 23.79 10.91 31.72
N ARG A 109 24.35 11.93 32.40
CA ARG A 109 25.73 12.41 32.20
C ARG A 109 26.66 12.04 33.35
N CYS A 110 26.16 11.34 34.36
CA CYS A 110 26.96 10.87 35.49
C CYS A 110 27.39 9.41 35.26
N PRO A 111 28.62 9.02 35.64
CA PRO A 111 29.11 7.64 35.51
C PRO A 111 28.54 6.75 36.63
N ILE A 112 27.23 6.73 36.80
CA ILE A 112 26.52 5.95 37.82
C ILE A 112 25.97 4.70 37.14
N PHE A 113 26.52 3.55 37.51
CA PHE A 113 26.20 2.25 36.93
C PHE A 113 25.58 1.33 37.97
N ALA A 114 24.65 0.48 37.52
CA ALA A 114 24.02 -0.54 38.33
C ALA A 114 25.03 -1.59 38.83
N PRO A 115 24.71 -2.36 39.89
CA PRO A 115 25.57 -3.43 40.40
C PRO A 115 25.91 -4.48 39.33
N LYS A 116 27.00 -5.23 39.53
CA LYS A 116 27.53 -6.21 38.55
C LYS A 116 26.50 -7.25 38.07
N TRP A 117 25.54 -7.64 38.91
CA TRP A 117 24.49 -8.62 38.55
C TRP A 117 23.47 -8.07 37.52
N LEU A 118 23.42 -6.75 37.33
CA LEU A 118 22.63 -6.04 36.30
C LEU A 118 23.50 -5.59 35.10
N ASN A 119 24.63 -6.26 34.88
CA ASN A 119 25.52 -6.03 33.74
C ASN A 119 26.10 -4.60 33.64
N ARG A 120 26.21 -3.89 34.78
CA ARG A 120 26.71 -2.50 34.88
C ARG A 120 26.00 -1.51 33.94
N ARG A 121 24.70 -1.68 33.71
CA ARG A 121 23.92 -0.70 32.92
C ARG A 121 23.87 0.67 33.61
N PRO A 122 23.82 1.78 32.86
CA PRO A 122 23.67 3.12 33.44
C PRO A 122 22.36 3.24 34.23
N VAL A 123 22.40 3.83 35.43
CA VAL A 123 21.22 3.91 36.32
C VAL A 123 20.11 4.81 35.75
N TRP A 124 20.46 5.81 34.94
CA TRP A 124 19.48 6.70 34.32
C TRP A 124 18.48 5.97 33.41
N GLU A 125 18.87 4.83 32.80
CA GLU A 125 17.97 4.05 31.94
C GLU A 125 16.77 3.52 32.74
N GLY A 126 17.01 2.99 33.94
CA GLY A 126 15.95 2.51 34.83
C GLY A 126 15.12 3.65 35.43
N LEU A 127 15.77 4.76 35.82
CA LEU A 127 15.06 5.93 36.34
C LEU A 127 14.18 6.60 35.30
N LEU A 128 14.62 6.64 34.03
CA LEU A 128 13.81 7.15 32.93
C LEU A 128 12.53 6.33 32.78
N ILE A 129 12.65 5.00 32.77
CA ILE A 129 11.49 4.11 32.71
C ILE A 129 10.55 4.35 33.90
N LEU A 130 11.10 4.48 35.11
CA LEU A 130 10.32 4.72 36.31
C LEU A 130 9.55 6.05 36.26
N VAL A 131 10.21 7.15 35.88
CA VAL A 131 9.56 8.47 35.78
C VAL A 131 8.45 8.44 34.74
N VAL A 132 8.69 7.83 33.58
CA VAL A 132 7.66 7.67 32.54
C VAL A 132 6.50 6.81 33.02
N LEU A 133 6.75 5.71 33.74
CA LEU A 133 5.70 4.86 34.29
C LEU A 133 4.87 5.60 35.35
N VAL A 134 5.52 6.33 36.26
CA VAL A 134 4.82 7.11 37.30
C VAL A 134 3.98 8.21 36.66
N ASP A 135 4.51 8.95 35.68
CA ASP A 135 3.77 9.96 34.93
C ASP A 135 2.50 9.37 34.28
N LEU A 136 2.67 8.32 33.46
CA LEU A 136 1.56 7.68 32.78
C LEU A 136 0.53 7.06 33.74
N PHE A 137 0.98 6.44 34.83
CA PHE A 137 0.08 5.81 35.80
C PHE A 137 -0.67 6.85 36.64
N THR A 138 0.00 7.92 37.08
CA THR A 138 -0.65 9.00 37.84
C THR A 138 -1.69 9.74 37.00
N PHE A 139 -1.43 9.90 35.70
CA PHE A 139 -2.42 10.42 34.75
C PHE A 139 -3.62 9.47 34.57
N GLY A 140 -3.38 8.17 34.46
CA GLY A 140 -4.41 7.18 34.11
C GLY A 140 -5.15 6.52 35.28
N ALA A 141 -4.72 6.69 36.53
CA ALA A 141 -5.25 5.96 37.67
C ALA A 141 -6.76 6.18 37.87
N ASP A 142 -7.22 7.42 37.77
CA ASP A 142 -8.64 7.79 37.96
C ASP A 142 -9.51 7.47 36.73
N PHE A 143 -8.90 7.17 35.57
CA PHE A 143 -9.60 6.75 34.36
C PHE A 143 -10.01 5.26 34.39
N ASN A 144 -9.48 4.48 35.33
CA ASN A 144 -9.84 3.07 35.50
C ASN A 144 -10.94 2.96 36.57
N PRO A 145 -12.20 2.67 36.20
CA PRO A 145 -13.29 2.62 37.18
C PRO A 145 -13.08 1.46 38.16
N ALA A 146 -13.19 1.74 39.46
CA ALA A 146 -13.28 0.74 40.53
C ALA A 146 -14.73 0.23 40.69
N VAL A 147 -15.45 0.03 39.58
CA VAL A 147 -16.86 -0.36 39.55
C VAL A 147 -16.97 -1.88 39.41
N ASP A 148 -17.92 -2.49 40.12
CA ASP A 148 -18.17 -3.93 40.06
C ASP A 148 -18.58 -4.36 38.63
N PRO A 149 -17.81 -5.23 37.95
CA PRO A 149 -18.17 -5.75 36.63
C PRO A 149 -19.51 -6.48 36.59
N GLN A 150 -20.03 -6.96 37.73
CA GLN A 150 -21.36 -7.60 37.80
C GLN A 150 -22.47 -6.67 37.32
N LEU A 151 -22.31 -5.36 37.43
CA LEU A 151 -23.29 -4.39 36.92
C LEU A 151 -23.48 -4.49 35.40
N LEU A 152 -22.49 -5.00 34.65
CA LEU A 152 -22.62 -5.26 33.21
C LEU A 152 -23.50 -6.49 32.92
N SER A 153 -23.68 -7.40 33.88
CA SER A 153 -24.52 -8.59 33.68
C SER A 153 -26.02 -8.31 33.82
N TYR A 154 -26.39 -7.17 34.41
CA TYR A 154 -27.77 -6.81 34.62
C TYR A 154 -28.42 -6.29 33.33
N THR A 155 -29.51 -6.94 32.92
CA THR A 155 -30.36 -6.48 31.81
C THR A 155 -31.76 -6.22 32.34
N SER A 156 -32.21 -4.96 32.28
CA SER A 156 -33.53 -4.57 32.78
C SER A 156 -34.67 -5.22 31.96
N PRO A 157 -35.88 -5.38 32.53
CA PRO A 157 -37.01 -5.95 31.80
C PRO A 157 -37.39 -5.13 30.56
N ALA A 158 -37.29 -3.80 30.61
CA ALA A 158 -37.48 -2.93 29.45
C ALA A 158 -36.49 -3.20 28.31
N VAL A 159 -35.20 -3.44 28.64
CA VAL A 159 -34.20 -3.82 27.63
C VAL A 159 -34.50 -5.21 27.07
N LYS A 160 -34.92 -6.17 27.90
CA LYS A 160 -35.34 -7.50 27.43
C LYS A 160 -36.53 -7.43 26.49
N PHE A 161 -37.50 -6.55 26.77
CA PHE A 161 -38.62 -6.27 25.88
C PHE A 161 -38.13 -5.78 24.51
N LEU A 162 -37.27 -4.75 24.47
CA LEU A 162 -36.70 -4.26 23.21
C LEU A 162 -35.89 -5.33 22.48
N GLN A 163 -35.10 -6.14 23.19
CA GLN A 163 -34.34 -7.25 22.60
C GLN A 163 -35.21 -8.36 22.00
N SER A 164 -36.48 -8.46 22.39
CA SER A 164 -37.40 -9.46 21.85
C SER A 164 -37.78 -9.17 20.39
N ASP A 165 -37.77 -7.90 19.98
CA ASP A 165 -37.96 -7.51 18.58
C ASP A 165 -36.66 -7.67 17.79
N LYS A 166 -36.62 -8.69 16.93
CA LYS A 166 -35.49 -9.00 16.03
C LYS A 166 -35.55 -8.27 14.69
N GLY A 167 -36.57 -7.45 14.47
CA GLY A 167 -36.70 -6.62 13.28
C GLY A 167 -35.63 -5.53 13.21
N LEU A 168 -35.56 -4.86 12.07
CA LEU A 168 -34.68 -3.72 11.86
C LEU A 168 -35.44 -2.44 12.21
N TRP A 169 -35.13 -1.87 13.37
CA TRP A 169 -35.78 -0.69 13.92
C TRP A 169 -34.75 0.25 14.57
N ARG A 170 -35.10 1.54 14.69
CA ARG A 170 -34.41 2.49 15.56
C ARG A 170 -35.26 2.87 16.75
N MET A 171 -34.62 3.41 17.78
CA MET A 171 -35.28 4.04 18.92
C MET A 171 -34.82 5.49 19.11
N SER A 172 -35.59 6.23 19.90
CA SER A 172 -35.18 7.50 20.52
C SER A 172 -35.78 7.59 21.92
N THR A 173 -35.55 8.71 22.61
CA THR A 173 -36.21 9.02 23.87
C THR A 173 -36.99 10.32 23.79
N PHE A 174 -38.05 10.40 24.58
CA PHE A 174 -38.76 11.64 24.84
C PHE A 174 -38.47 12.09 26.27
N ASP A 175 -37.82 13.24 26.43
CA ASP A 175 -37.32 13.76 27.71
C ASP A 175 -37.52 15.29 27.81
N PRO A 176 -38.77 15.76 27.96
CA PRO A 176 -39.10 17.19 28.04
C PRO A 176 -38.52 17.91 29.27
N HIS A 177 -38.01 17.17 30.25
CA HIS A 177 -37.53 17.71 31.53
C HIS A 177 -36.01 17.52 31.75
N GLY A 178 -35.29 16.94 30.78
CA GLY A 178 -33.84 16.76 30.85
C GLY A 178 -33.39 15.78 31.93
N LYS A 179 -34.21 14.77 32.26
CA LYS A 179 -33.89 13.73 33.25
C LYS A 179 -32.83 12.74 32.77
N ARG A 180 -32.55 12.72 31.46
CA ARG A 180 -31.63 11.82 30.75
C ARG A 180 -32.04 10.36 30.85
N THR A 181 -33.33 10.09 30.71
CA THR A 181 -33.88 8.75 30.64
C THR A 181 -33.18 7.98 29.51
N PHE A 182 -32.66 6.79 29.83
CA PHE A 182 -31.99 5.89 28.89
C PHE A 182 -30.96 6.60 27.98
N ASN A 183 -29.82 7.01 28.55
CA ASN A 183 -28.76 7.73 27.81
C ASN A 183 -28.37 7.04 26.49
N SER A 184 -28.04 7.83 25.46
CA SER A 184 -27.77 7.35 24.10
C SER A 184 -26.54 6.45 23.94
N ASN A 185 -25.64 6.40 24.91
CA ASN A 185 -24.52 5.45 24.93
C ASN A 185 -24.92 4.09 25.52
N VAL A 186 -26.03 4.00 26.26
CA VAL A 186 -26.52 2.75 26.86
C VAL A 186 -27.08 1.83 25.77
N SER A 187 -27.76 2.38 24.77
CA SER A 187 -28.26 1.63 23.61
C SER A 187 -27.13 0.92 22.86
N MET A 188 -25.95 1.53 22.74
CA MET A 188 -24.77 0.94 22.10
C MET A 188 -24.33 -0.36 22.78
N TYR A 189 -24.38 -0.42 24.11
CA TYR A 189 -24.00 -1.62 24.88
C TYR A 189 -24.89 -2.82 24.53
N PHE A 190 -26.18 -2.58 24.29
CA PHE A 190 -27.14 -3.62 23.93
C PHE A 190 -27.28 -3.83 22.41
N GLY A 191 -26.54 -3.08 21.59
CA GLY A 191 -26.60 -3.15 20.13
C GLY A 191 -27.87 -2.56 19.52
N PHE A 192 -28.61 -1.73 20.25
CA PHE A 192 -29.78 -1.03 19.73
C PHE A 192 -29.36 0.13 18.82
N GLN A 193 -30.12 0.36 17.75
CA GLN A 193 -29.90 1.51 16.88
C GLN A 193 -30.64 2.73 17.43
N ASP A 194 -29.90 3.72 17.90
CA ASP A 194 -30.44 4.93 18.51
C ASP A 194 -30.18 6.13 17.61
N VAL A 195 -31.23 6.88 17.25
CA VAL A 195 -31.07 8.06 16.38
C VAL A 195 -30.32 9.20 17.06
N ARG A 196 -30.18 9.18 18.40
CA ARG A 196 -29.42 10.17 19.13
C ARG A 196 -27.90 9.92 19.03
N GLY A 197 -27.50 8.65 19.11
CA GLY A 197 -26.09 8.24 19.11
C GLY A 197 -25.24 8.86 20.24
N TYR A 198 -23.99 8.41 20.35
CA TYR A 198 -22.99 9.00 21.23
C TYR A 198 -21.62 8.96 20.54
N ASP A 199 -21.15 10.12 20.07
CA ASP A 199 -19.90 10.24 19.33
C ASP A 199 -19.26 11.62 19.59
N SER A 200 -17.93 11.67 19.64
CA SER A 200 -17.18 12.93 19.72
C SER A 200 -17.26 13.73 18.42
N VAL A 201 -17.64 13.10 17.31
CA VAL A 201 -17.77 13.75 16.00
C VAL A 201 -19.05 13.30 15.32
N PHE A 202 -20.03 14.19 15.19
CA PHE A 202 -21.22 13.97 14.36
C PHE A 202 -21.02 14.53 12.96
N SER A 203 -21.62 13.88 11.97
CA SER A 203 -21.70 14.49 10.64
C SER A 203 -22.60 15.73 10.71
N ALA A 204 -22.12 16.85 10.17
CA ALA A 204 -22.92 18.08 10.09
C ALA A 204 -24.24 17.86 9.34
N GLN A 205 -24.25 16.93 8.38
CA GLN A 205 -25.44 16.48 7.66
C GLN A 205 -26.49 15.89 8.60
N TYR A 206 -26.10 14.93 9.45
CA TYR A 206 -27.04 14.26 10.35
C TYR A 206 -27.53 15.21 11.43
N ALA A 207 -26.65 16.05 11.99
CA ALA A 207 -27.02 17.09 12.95
C ALA A 207 -28.02 18.10 12.34
N ARG A 208 -27.86 18.47 11.06
CA ARG A 208 -28.81 19.34 10.35
C ARG A 208 -30.17 18.67 10.18
N TYR A 209 -30.20 17.40 9.76
CA TYR A 209 -31.44 16.64 9.62
C TYR A 209 -32.20 16.55 10.95
N MET A 210 -31.50 16.21 12.03
CA MET A 210 -32.07 16.22 13.38
C MET A 210 -32.50 17.62 13.80
N GLY A 211 -31.78 18.66 13.37
CA GLY A 211 -32.13 20.08 13.54
C GLY A 211 -33.45 20.50 12.89
N TRP A 212 -33.85 19.85 11.79
CA TRP A 212 -35.17 20.06 11.16
C TRP A 212 -36.32 19.43 11.96
N ILE A 213 -36.02 18.45 12.82
CA ILE A 213 -37.00 17.86 13.76
C ILE A 213 -37.07 18.69 15.04
N GLU A 214 -35.91 19.02 15.61
CA GLU A 214 -35.77 19.76 16.86
C GLU A 214 -34.36 20.34 17.03
N SER A 215 -34.21 21.44 17.77
CA SER A 215 -32.90 22.08 17.99
C SER A 215 -31.90 21.16 18.71
N GLN A 216 -30.67 21.07 18.19
CA GLN A 216 -29.63 20.18 18.71
C GLN A 216 -28.69 20.89 19.70
N ASN A 217 -29.16 21.06 20.94
CA ASN A 217 -28.45 21.78 22.01
C ASN A 217 -27.43 20.92 22.79
N GLU A 218 -27.41 19.59 22.61
CA GLU A 218 -26.51 18.69 23.34
C GLU A 218 -25.25 18.26 22.58
N LEU A 219 -24.99 18.80 21.38
CA LEU A 219 -23.79 18.50 20.58
C LEU A 219 -22.45 18.64 21.35
N PRO A 220 -22.24 19.66 22.22
CA PRO A 220 -21.00 19.77 23.02
C PRO A 220 -20.78 18.61 23.99
N TYR A 221 -21.82 17.81 24.27
CA TYR A 221 -21.77 16.64 25.15
C TYR A 221 -21.73 15.32 24.38
N ASN A 222 -21.27 15.36 23.13
CA ASN A 222 -21.06 14.20 22.27
C ASN A 222 -22.35 13.40 22.01
N ARG A 223 -23.49 14.09 21.86
CA ARG A 223 -24.81 13.47 21.61
C ARG A 223 -25.70 14.36 20.74
N ILE A 224 -26.54 13.75 19.91
CA ILE A 224 -27.74 14.41 19.38
C ILE A 224 -28.78 14.44 20.50
N ALA A 225 -29.49 15.55 20.63
CA ALA A 225 -30.44 15.77 21.71
C ALA A 225 -31.63 14.79 21.63
N PRO A 226 -32.20 14.39 22.79
CA PRO A 226 -33.47 13.66 22.81
C PRO A 226 -34.62 14.55 22.30
N TYR A 227 -35.77 13.93 22.00
CA TYR A 227 -36.97 14.70 21.68
C TYR A 227 -37.52 15.34 22.96
N THR A 228 -37.85 16.63 22.92
CA THR A 228 -38.42 17.36 24.06
C THR A 228 -39.79 17.95 23.78
N SER A 229 -40.21 17.99 22.51
CA SER A 229 -41.52 18.47 22.10
C SER A 229 -42.41 17.38 21.48
N TYR A 230 -43.73 17.48 21.67
CA TYR A 230 -44.69 16.58 21.01
C TYR A 230 -44.68 16.74 19.48
N SER A 231 -44.40 17.94 18.96
CA SER A 231 -44.26 18.17 17.51
C SER A 231 -43.11 17.37 16.90
N SER A 232 -42.03 17.17 17.65
CA SER A 232 -40.89 16.37 17.19
C SER A 232 -41.25 14.88 17.11
N LEU A 233 -42.13 14.39 17.98
CA LEU A 233 -42.68 13.03 17.89
C LEU A 233 -43.66 12.87 16.72
N ASP A 234 -44.45 13.89 16.40
CA ASP A 234 -45.43 13.82 15.31
C ASP A 234 -44.81 14.08 13.91
N SER A 235 -43.57 14.57 13.86
CA SER A 235 -42.87 14.90 12.61
C SER A 235 -42.75 13.72 11.62
N PRO A 236 -43.06 13.93 10.32
CA PRO A 236 -42.80 12.95 9.26
C PRO A 236 -41.32 12.54 9.13
N LEU A 237 -40.40 13.41 9.53
CA LEU A 237 -38.96 13.14 9.51
C LEU A 237 -38.57 12.11 10.59
N THR A 238 -39.25 12.14 11.73
CA THR A 238 -39.08 11.12 12.79
C THR A 238 -39.52 9.74 12.31
N ASP A 239 -40.61 9.67 11.55
CA ASP A 239 -41.07 8.42 10.94
C ASP A 239 -40.08 7.87 9.91
N LEU A 240 -39.54 8.77 9.08
CA LEU A 240 -38.58 8.43 8.03
C LEU A 240 -37.24 7.92 8.58
N LEU A 241 -36.88 8.30 9.82
CA LEU A 241 -35.71 7.75 10.52
C LEU A 241 -35.86 6.27 10.93
N ASN A 242 -36.99 5.63 10.63
CA ASN A 242 -37.28 4.26 11.06
C ASN A 242 -37.30 4.13 12.60
N VAL A 243 -37.74 5.18 13.32
CA VAL A 243 -37.91 5.17 14.78
C VAL A 243 -39.20 4.44 15.13
N LYS A 244 -39.07 3.19 15.59
CA LYS A 244 -40.19 2.36 16.03
C LYS A 244 -40.49 2.54 17.50
N TYR A 245 -39.49 2.73 18.36
CA TYR A 245 -39.68 2.79 19.82
C TYR A 245 -39.25 4.13 20.41
N ILE A 246 -40.11 4.71 21.26
CA ILE A 246 -39.80 5.87 22.10
C ILE A 246 -39.80 5.44 23.56
N VAL A 247 -38.65 5.61 24.22
CA VAL A 247 -38.50 5.34 25.65
C VAL A 247 -38.62 6.64 26.44
N THR A 248 -39.46 6.66 27.48
CA THR A 248 -39.72 7.88 28.25
C THR A 248 -40.23 7.58 29.65
N GLU A 249 -40.09 8.54 30.57
CA GLU A 249 -40.77 8.53 31.86
C GLU A 249 -42.14 9.22 31.82
N GLU A 250 -42.44 9.93 30.73
CA GLU A 250 -43.64 10.74 30.59
C GLU A 250 -44.76 9.99 29.84
N GLU A 251 -45.99 10.47 29.98
CA GLU A 251 -47.10 9.97 29.18
C GLU A 251 -47.11 10.67 27.82
N ILE A 252 -47.32 9.91 26.74
CA ILE A 252 -47.41 10.46 25.37
C ILE A 252 -48.88 10.41 24.95
N PRO A 253 -49.61 11.55 24.93
CA PRO A 253 -51.05 11.58 24.64
C PRO A 253 -51.36 11.53 23.13
N LEU A 254 -50.38 11.25 22.28
CA LEU A 254 -50.51 11.26 20.83
C LEU A 254 -51.10 9.92 20.32
N PRO A 255 -52.21 9.93 19.54
CA PRO A 255 -52.83 8.69 19.04
C PRO A 255 -51.92 7.81 18.17
N LYS A 256 -50.89 8.41 17.55
CA LYS A 256 -49.87 7.76 16.73
C LYS A 256 -48.98 6.79 17.54
N TYR A 257 -48.94 6.93 18.86
CA TYR A 257 -48.03 6.19 19.73
C TYR A 257 -48.81 5.22 20.62
N ALA A 258 -48.59 3.92 20.41
CA ALA A 258 -49.20 2.87 21.22
C ALA A 258 -48.29 2.51 22.41
N LEU A 259 -48.81 2.54 23.64
CA LEU A 259 -48.07 2.06 24.80
C LEU A 259 -47.92 0.53 24.72
N VAL A 260 -46.69 0.05 24.56
CA VAL A 260 -46.39 -1.39 24.39
C VAL A 260 -45.67 -2.02 25.57
N TYR A 261 -45.05 -1.19 26.43
CA TYR A 261 -44.45 -1.62 27.68
C TYR A 261 -44.50 -0.49 28.72
N SER A 262 -44.73 -0.85 29.98
CA SER A 262 -44.65 0.08 31.11
C SER A 262 -44.19 -0.66 32.36
N ASP A 263 -43.30 -0.03 33.12
CA ASP A 263 -42.97 -0.40 34.49
C ASP A 263 -42.98 0.85 35.40
N PRO A 264 -42.70 0.75 36.71
CA PRO A 264 -42.72 1.92 37.60
C PRO A 264 -41.68 3.00 37.27
N SER A 265 -40.68 2.71 36.43
CA SER A 265 -39.60 3.62 36.08
C SER A 265 -39.78 4.21 34.69
N ILE A 266 -40.12 3.41 33.68
CA ILE A 266 -40.20 3.86 32.28
C ILE A 266 -41.37 3.26 31.51
N ARG A 267 -41.72 3.94 30.42
CA ARG A 267 -42.70 3.55 29.40
C ARG A 267 -42.00 3.44 28.05
N ILE A 268 -42.48 2.51 27.22
CA ILE A 268 -42.04 2.37 25.83
C ILE A 268 -43.28 2.42 24.94
N TYR A 269 -43.25 3.36 23.99
CA TYR A 269 -44.30 3.53 22.99
C TYR A 269 -43.81 3.04 21.63
N GLU A 270 -44.67 2.35 20.90
CA GLU A 270 -44.48 2.01 19.50
C GLU A 270 -45.05 3.13 18.61
N ASN A 271 -44.23 3.66 17.71
CA ASN A 271 -44.63 4.61 16.69
C ASN A 271 -45.34 3.87 15.54
N LEU A 272 -46.65 4.04 15.43
CA LEU A 272 -47.46 3.42 14.38
C LEU A 272 -47.24 4.04 13.00
N GLY A 273 -46.63 5.22 12.92
CA GLY A 273 -46.27 5.90 11.66
C GLY A 273 -44.88 5.54 11.12
N ASN A 274 -44.12 4.68 11.81
CA ASN A 274 -42.76 4.30 11.46
C ASN A 274 -42.60 3.78 10.02
N VAL A 275 -41.66 4.34 9.26
CA VAL A 275 -41.34 3.90 7.89
C VAL A 275 -40.31 2.76 7.92
N ALA A 276 -40.41 1.81 6.97
CA ALA A 276 -39.43 0.74 6.82
C ALA A 276 -38.02 1.27 6.51
N ARG A 277 -36.97 0.56 6.94
CA ARG A 277 -35.57 0.95 6.72
C ARG A 277 -35.20 1.12 5.25
N ALA A 278 -35.80 0.32 4.37
CA ALA A 278 -35.65 0.41 2.93
C ALA A 278 -37.03 0.38 2.26
N PHE A 279 -37.25 1.32 1.35
CA PHE A 279 -38.50 1.42 0.61
C PHE A 279 -38.27 1.99 -0.79
N THR A 280 -39.26 1.85 -1.66
CA THR A 280 -39.25 2.46 -2.99
C THR A 280 -40.35 3.50 -3.16
N LEU A 281 -40.06 4.51 -3.98
CA LEU A 281 -41.01 5.49 -4.48
C LEU A 281 -40.87 5.60 -6.00
N PRO A 282 -41.96 5.70 -6.78
CA PRO A 282 -41.89 5.90 -8.23
C PRO A 282 -41.08 7.13 -8.61
N ALA A 283 -40.38 7.08 -9.74
CA ALA A 283 -39.58 8.21 -10.23
C ALA A 283 -40.42 9.47 -10.52
N THR A 284 -41.74 9.33 -10.72
CA THR A 284 -42.69 10.46 -10.87
C THR A 284 -42.87 11.27 -9.58
N SER A 285 -42.52 10.71 -8.42
CA SER A 285 -42.56 11.41 -7.12
C SER A 285 -41.33 12.26 -6.83
N THR A 286 -40.40 12.37 -7.78
CA THR A 286 -39.12 13.02 -7.55
C THR A 286 -39.24 14.54 -7.56
N LEU A 287 -38.80 15.18 -6.48
CA LEU A 287 -38.62 16.62 -6.40
C LEU A 287 -37.12 16.93 -6.43
N VAL A 288 -36.67 17.66 -7.45
CA VAL A 288 -35.27 18.12 -7.55
C VAL A 288 -35.17 19.51 -6.96
N VAL A 289 -34.30 19.69 -5.98
CA VAL A 289 -33.99 20.98 -5.36
C VAL A 289 -32.55 21.40 -5.67
N PRO A 290 -32.20 22.70 -5.68
CA PRO A 290 -30.84 23.14 -6.02
C PRO A 290 -29.75 22.53 -5.14
N ASP A 291 -29.95 22.52 -3.82
CA ASP A 291 -28.96 22.13 -2.81
C ASP A 291 -29.63 21.70 -1.49
N VAL A 292 -28.80 21.37 -0.50
CA VAL A 292 -29.23 20.93 0.83
C VAL A 292 -29.97 22.00 1.64
N GLU A 293 -29.75 23.29 1.38
CA GLU A 293 -30.48 24.35 2.08
C GLU A 293 -31.93 24.40 1.58
N ALA A 294 -32.11 24.25 0.26
CA ALA A 294 -33.43 24.15 -0.36
C ALA A 294 -34.23 22.91 0.10
N VAL A 295 -33.56 21.81 0.50
CA VAL A 295 -34.24 20.64 1.10
C VAL A 295 -35.03 21.04 2.35
N GLY A 296 -34.43 21.85 3.23
CA GLY A 296 -35.07 22.27 4.48
C GLY A 296 -36.35 23.07 4.27
N THR A 297 -36.42 23.83 3.18
CA THR A 297 -37.65 24.54 2.77
C THR A 297 -38.64 23.59 2.09
N ALA A 298 -38.17 22.67 1.26
CA ALA A 298 -39.01 21.73 0.53
C ALA A 298 -39.79 20.78 1.45
N ILE A 299 -39.15 20.27 2.51
CA ILE A 299 -39.78 19.35 3.49
C ILE A 299 -40.91 20.00 4.31
N LEU A 300 -41.04 21.33 4.30
CA LEU A 300 -42.18 22.02 4.93
C LEU A 300 -43.47 21.87 4.11
N THR A 301 -43.35 21.63 2.80
CA THR A 301 -44.47 21.55 1.86
C THR A 301 -44.66 20.13 1.30
N TYR A 302 -43.57 19.40 1.10
CA TYR A 302 -43.55 18.06 0.52
C TYR A 302 -43.11 17.04 1.57
N ASP A 303 -44.03 16.17 1.98
CA ASP A 303 -43.75 15.11 2.94
C ASP A 303 -42.86 14.04 2.30
N PRO A 304 -41.63 13.80 2.82
CA PRO A 304 -40.67 12.89 2.20
C PRO A 304 -41.05 11.40 2.32
N ARG A 305 -42.18 11.07 2.98
CA ARG A 305 -42.81 9.75 2.91
C ARG A 305 -43.54 9.50 1.58
N PHE A 306 -43.89 10.57 0.85
CA PHE A 306 -44.61 10.50 -0.42
C PHE A 306 -43.80 11.04 -1.61
N TYR A 307 -42.70 11.76 -1.36
CA TYR A 307 -41.88 12.42 -2.36
C TYR A 307 -40.39 12.07 -2.19
N THR A 308 -39.71 11.79 -3.30
CA THR A 308 -38.25 11.61 -3.28
C THR A 308 -37.56 12.96 -3.52
N ILE A 309 -37.12 13.61 -2.46
CA ILE A 309 -36.46 14.93 -2.55
C ILE A 309 -34.96 14.73 -2.75
N ILE A 310 -34.42 15.13 -3.91
CA ILE A 310 -33.01 14.99 -4.28
C ILE A 310 -32.40 16.34 -4.65
N GLU A 311 -31.09 16.45 -4.48
CA GLU A 311 -30.35 17.68 -4.78
C GLU A 311 -29.80 17.67 -6.21
N GLN A 312 -29.78 18.82 -6.87
CA GLN A 312 -29.12 19.02 -8.16
C GLN A 312 -27.60 19.23 -8.00
N SER A 313 -27.18 19.80 -6.86
CA SER A 313 -25.77 20.05 -6.56
C SER A 313 -24.92 18.77 -6.64
N ALA A 314 -23.70 18.89 -7.14
CA ALA A 314 -22.77 17.76 -7.22
C ALA A 314 -22.47 17.13 -5.85
N ASP A 315 -22.53 17.93 -4.78
CA ASP A 315 -22.31 17.47 -3.40
C ASP A 315 -23.41 16.52 -2.88
N GLY A 316 -24.58 16.54 -3.54
CA GLY A 316 -25.69 15.63 -3.29
C GLY A 316 -25.54 14.26 -3.96
N TRP A 317 -24.45 14.01 -4.69
CA TRP A 317 -24.25 12.77 -5.45
C TRP A 317 -22.88 12.15 -5.19
N TYR A 318 -22.79 10.83 -5.32
CA TYR A 318 -21.52 10.11 -5.28
C TYR A 318 -21.56 8.88 -6.21
N GLY A 319 -20.49 8.66 -6.98
CA GLY A 319 -20.38 7.56 -7.93
C GLY A 319 -20.65 7.98 -9.38
N PRO A 320 -20.76 7.02 -10.32
CA PRO A 320 -21.00 7.30 -11.73
C PRO A 320 -22.38 7.97 -11.92
N GLN A 321 -22.41 9.11 -12.60
CA GLN A 321 -23.66 9.76 -12.95
C GLN A 321 -24.33 9.00 -14.08
N THR A 322 -25.61 8.66 -13.89
CA THR A 322 -26.43 8.06 -14.93
C THR A 322 -26.99 9.18 -15.81
N ASP A 323 -26.41 9.35 -17.01
CA ASP A 323 -26.78 10.38 -18.00
C ASP A 323 -28.21 10.21 -18.59
N HIS A 324 -29.02 9.28 -18.09
CA HIS A 324 -30.22 8.78 -18.77
C HIS A 324 -31.56 9.21 -18.16
N TRP A 325 -31.60 10.08 -17.15
CA TRP A 325 -32.87 10.45 -16.51
C TRP A 325 -33.19 11.94 -16.53
N SER A 326 -34.41 12.25 -16.95
CA SER A 326 -35.01 13.60 -16.87
C SER A 326 -36.04 13.64 -15.74
N PRO A 327 -35.93 14.58 -14.79
CA PRO A 327 -36.89 14.71 -13.71
C PRO A 327 -38.29 15.09 -14.23
N PRO A 328 -39.37 14.69 -13.51
CA PRO A 328 -40.72 15.13 -13.84
C PRO A 328 -40.83 16.65 -13.65
N GLN A 329 -41.62 17.31 -14.50
CA GLN A 329 -41.88 18.76 -14.36
C GLN A 329 -42.71 19.09 -13.11
N VAL A 330 -43.62 18.19 -12.72
CA VAL A 330 -44.45 18.29 -11.52
C VAL A 330 -44.36 16.96 -10.77
N PRO A 331 -43.95 16.95 -9.49
CA PRO A 331 -43.86 15.73 -8.71
C PRO A 331 -45.24 15.24 -8.27
N GLU A 332 -45.49 13.93 -8.38
CA GLU A 332 -46.73 13.29 -7.94
C GLU A 332 -46.53 12.56 -6.60
N ALA A 333 -47.43 12.76 -5.64
CA ALA A 333 -47.38 12.02 -4.39
C ALA A 333 -47.62 10.52 -4.66
N ALA A 334 -46.78 9.66 -4.09
CA ALA A 334 -46.90 8.22 -4.25
C ALA A 334 -46.80 7.49 -2.91
N ALA A 335 -47.47 6.36 -2.79
CA ALA A 335 -47.33 5.51 -1.61
C ALA A 335 -45.98 4.77 -1.66
N LEU A 336 -45.22 4.82 -0.57
CA LEU A 336 -44.00 4.05 -0.44
C LEU A 336 -44.29 2.54 -0.39
N GLN A 337 -43.38 1.75 -0.97
CA GLN A 337 -43.42 0.29 -0.90
C GLN A 337 -42.20 -0.23 -0.14
N SER A 338 -42.41 -0.99 0.94
CA SER A 338 -41.31 -1.53 1.73
C SER A 338 -40.54 -2.60 0.96
N GLN A 339 -39.21 -2.59 1.07
CA GLN A 339 -38.33 -3.54 0.37
C GLN A 339 -37.60 -4.47 1.37
N THR A 340 -37.22 -5.65 0.88
CA THR A 340 -36.63 -6.68 1.75
C THR A 340 -35.12 -6.53 1.81
N ILE A 341 -34.60 -6.23 2.99
CA ILE A 341 -33.16 -6.23 3.26
C ILE A 341 -32.72 -7.66 3.57
N THR A 342 -31.96 -8.27 2.66
CA THR A 342 -31.47 -9.65 2.81
C THR A 342 -30.23 -9.74 3.67
N ARG A 343 -29.43 -8.66 3.74
CA ARG A 343 -28.27 -8.57 4.62
C ARG A 343 -28.07 -7.14 5.09
N TYR A 344 -27.89 -6.96 6.40
CA TYR A 344 -27.62 -5.67 7.02
C TYR A 344 -26.37 -5.75 7.89
N SER A 345 -25.35 -4.95 7.57
CA SER A 345 -24.12 -4.82 8.35
C SER A 345 -23.60 -3.38 8.28
N LEU A 346 -22.67 -3.02 9.16
CA LEU A 346 -22.15 -1.65 9.26
C LEU A 346 -21.57 -1.10 7.95
N ASN A 347 -20.93 -1.95 7.15
CA ASN A 347 -20.23 -1.56 5.92
C ASN A 347 -20.87 -2.12 4.65
N GLU A 348 -21.95 -2.90 4.76
CA GLU A 348 -22.59 -3.54 3.62
C GLU A 348 -24.07 -3.81 3.89
N VAL A 349 -24.91 -3.39 2.95
CA VAL A 349 -26.35 -3.62 2.97
C VAL A 349 -26.76 -4.17 1.61
N ILE A 350 -27.49 -5.29 1.59
CA ILE A 350 -28.02 -5.93 0.38
C ILE A 350 -29.54 -5.91 0.47
N ILE A 351 -30.17 -5.43 -0.59
CA ILE A 351 -31.61 -5.22 -0.69
C ILE A 351 -32.09 -5.87 -1.97
N ASP A 352 -33.06 -6.78 -1.86
CA ASP A 352 -33.77 -7.28 -3.03
C ASP A 352 -34.98 -6.38 -3.26
N VAL A 353 -35.01 -5.76 -4.43
CA VAL A 353 -35.96 -4.72 -4.79
C VAL A 353 -36.90 -5.23 -5.87
N ASN A 354 -38.19 -5.18 -5.58
CA ASN A 354 -39.25 -5.48 -6.53
C ASN A 354 -40.01 -4.20 -6.88
N ILE A 355 -40.03 -3.85 -8.16
CA ILE A 355 -40.71 -2.67 -8.70
C ILE A 355 -41.38 -2.96 -10.04
N ASP A 356 -42.52 -2.31 -10.25
CA ASP A 356 -43.33 -2.40 -11.47
C ASP A 356 -43.09 -1.24 -12.46
N SER A 357 -42.45 -0.17 -11.99
CA SER A 357 -42.11 1.02 -12.77
C SER A 357 -40.77 1.61 -12.29
N PRO A 358 -40.06 2.42 -13.11
CA PRO A 358 -38.84 3.10 -12.68
C PRO A 358 -39.04 3.84 -11.36
N SER A 359 -38.18 3.57 -10.39
CA SER A 359 -38.36 3.97 -9.00
C SER A 359 -37.04 4.30 -8.33
N TRP A 360 -37.11 5.12 -7.28
CA TRP A 360 -36.04 5.32 -6.33
C TRP A 360 -36.12 4.27 -5.24
N LEU A 361 -35.02 3.57 -4.99
CA LEU A 361 -34.80 2.86 -3.73
C LEU A 361 -34.18 3.82 -2.73
N VAL A 362 -34.85 4.02 -1.60
CA VAL A 362 -34.36 4.83 -0.48
C VAL A 362 -34.01 3.91 0.68
N LEU A 363 -32.75 3.98 1.12
CA LEU A 363 -32.25 3.35 2.34
C LEU A 363 -32.07 4.43 3.39
N THR A 364 -32.79 4.35 4.51
CA THR A 364 -32.80 5.40 5.55
C THR A 364 -31.57 5.38 6.46
N ASP A 365 -30.43 4.95 5.92
CA ASP A 365 -29.09 5.12 6.49
C ASP A 365 -28.43 6.39 5.94
N ALA A 366 -27.61 7.04 6.76
CA ALA A 366 -27.01 8.33 6.40
C ALA A 366 -26.11 8.22 5.15
N PHE A 367 -26.33 9.10 4.18
CA PHE A 367 -25.45 9.37 3.05
C PHE A 367 -24.10 9.88 3.56
N TYR A 368 -23.02 9.38 2.97
CA TYR A 368 -21.67 9.87 3.21
C TYR A 368 -20.78 9.50 2.02
N GLN A 369 -19.83 10.37 1.70
CA GLN A 369 -18.87 10.11 0.61
C GLN A 369 -18.02 8.87 0.94
N GLY A 370 -18.00 7.88 0.03
CA GLY A 370 -17.30 6.61 0.23
C GLY A 370 -18.22 5.38 0.31
N TRP A 371 -19.54 5.57 0.36
CA TRP A 371 -20.50 4.51 0.03
C TRP A 371 -20.56 4.33 -1.49
N LYS A 372 -20.52 3.10 -1.96
CA LYS A 372 -20.75 2.72 -3.36
C LYS A 372 -22.01 1.88 -3.45
N ALA A 373 -22.73 1.96 -4.57
CA ALA A 373 -23.88 1.11 -4.84
C ALA A 373 -23.62 0.27 -6.09
N PHE A 374 -24.04 -0.98 -6.03
CA PHE A 374 -23.94 -1.93 -7.13
C PHE A 374 -25.31 -2.54 -7.39
N ILE A 375 -25.66 -2.71 -8.66
CA ILE A 375 -26.90 -3.35 -9.10
C ILE A 375 -26.60 -4.65 -9.84
N ARG A 376 -27.43 -5.66 -9.62
CA ARG A 376 -27.41 -6.91 -10.40
C ARG A 376 -28.83 -7.49 -10.53
N PRO A 377 -29.12 -8.30 -11.57
CA PRO A 377 -30.39 -8.98 -11.67
C PRO A 377 -30.66 -9.89 -10.46
N LEU A 378 -31.93 -10.03 -10.07
CA LEU A 378 -32.33 -10.87 -8.93
C LEU A 378 -31.82 -12.32 -9.10
N GLY A 379 -31.25 -12.89 -8.04
CA GLY A 379 -30.75 -14.28 -8.03
C GLY A 379 -29.40 -14.51 -8.72
N THR A 380 -28.75 -13.46 -9.23
CA THR A 380 -27.41 -13.56 -9.85
C THR A 380 -26.27 -13.36 -8.83
N TYR A 381 -25.05 -13.77 -9.23
CA TYR A 381 -23.85 -13.65 -8.40
C TYR A 381 -23.21 -12.25 -8.51
N GLU A 382 -22.33 -11.91 -7.55
CA GLU A 382 -21.63 -10.61 -7.47
C GLU A 382 -20.76 -10.25 -8.69
N ASP A 383 -20.47 -11.19 -9.59
CA ASP A 383 -19.66 -10.95 -10.79
C ASP A 383 -20.45 -10.29 -11.93
N GLN A 384 -21.79 -10.18 -11.81
CA GLN A 384 -22.65 -9.45 -12.74
C GLN A 384 -23.02 -8.05 -12.25
N GLU A 385 -22.35 -7.57 -11.20
CA GLU A 385 -22.62 -6.25 -10.62
C GLU A 385 -22.10 -5.11 -11.50
N THR A 386 -22.92 -4.06 -11.64
CA THR A 386 -22.51 -2.78 -12.21
C THR A 386 -22.62 -1.69 -11.15
N GLU A 387 -21.63 -0.79 -11.07
CA GLU A 387 -21.65 0.34 -10.14
C GLU A 387 -22.67 1.39 -10.60
N ILE A 388 -23.47 1.92 -9.68
CA ILE A 388 -24.44 2.98 -9.92
C ILE A 388 -24.24 4.14 -8.93
N GLY A 389 -24.64 5.35 -9.33
CA GLY A 389 -24.57 6.54 -8.49
C GLY A 389 -25.54 6.50 -7.30
N ILE A 390 -25.14 7.11 -6.19
CA ILE A 390 -25.97 7.32 -5.00
C ILE A 390 -26.33 8.80 -4.91
N ALA A 391 -27.62 9.10 -4.80
CA ALA A 391 -28.14 10.43 -4.48
C ALA A 391 -28.37 10.59 -2.97
N ARG A 392 -28.19 11.80 -2.45
CA ARG A 392 -28.61 12.18 -1.11
C ARG A 392 -30.09 12.55 -1.13
N VAL A 393 -30.90 11.74 -0.45
CA VAL A 393 -32.36 11.88 -0.38
C VAL A 393 -32.75 12.56 0.93
N ALA A 394 -33.68 13.53 0.85
CA ALA A 394 -34.16 14.30 1.99
C ALA A 394 -33.03 14.88 2.86
N GLY A 395 -31.91 15.28 2.21
CA GLY A 395 -30.75 15.89 2.84
C GLY A 395 -29.92 14.95 3.74
N ASN A 396 -30.27 13.67 3.86
CA ASN A 396 -29.54 12.75 4.74
C ASN A 396 -29.44 11.29 4.28
N PHE A 397 -30.38 10.74 3.50
CA PHE A 397 -30.45 9.30 3.23
C PHE A 397 -29.82 8.91 1.89
N ARG A 398 -29.57 7.62 1.68
CA ARG A 398 -29.01 7.08 0.42
C ARG A 398 -30.15 6.69 -0.52
N GLY A 399 -30.15 7.24 -1.72
CA GLY A 399 -31.06 6.89 -2.80
C GLY A 399 -30.32 6.33 -4.00
N VAL A 400 -30.88 5.32 -4.66
CA VAL A 400 -30.45 4.88 -6.00
C VAL A 400 -31.64 4.75 -6.92
N GLN A 401 -31.43 5.06 -8.19
CA GLN A 401 -32.46 4.94 -9.21
C GLN A 401 -32.41 3.55 -9.86
N LEU A 402 -33.59 2.95 -10.07
CA LEU A 402 -33.75 1.61 -10.63
C LEU A 402 -34.78 1.63 -11.76
N ASP A 403 -34.44 1.06 -12.91
CA ASP A 403 -35.35 0.91 -14.05
C ASP A 403 -36.18 -0.38 -13.99
N GLY A 404 -35.78 -1.34 -13.16
CA GLY A 404 -36.46 -2.62 -12.97
C GLY A 404 -36.02 -3.33 -11.69
N SER A 405 -36.68 -4.45 -11.41
CA SER A 405 -36.41 -5.25 -10.20
C SER A 405 -34.98 -5.81 -10.20
N ALA A 406 -34.28 -5.65 -9.08
CA ALA A 406 -32.85 -5.95 -8.96
C ALA A 406 -32.42 -6.17 -7.51
N THR A 407 -31.25 -6.80 -7.33
CA THR A 407 -30.55 -6.78 -6.04
C THR A 407 -29.61 -5.58 -6.03
N VAL A 408 -29.76 -4.71 -5.03
CA VAL A 408 -28.90 -3.55 -4.80
C VAL A 408 -27.99 -3.81 -3.61
N ARG A 409 -26.68 -3.62 -3.80
CA ARG A 409 -25.67 -3.74 -2.76
C ARG A 409 -25.01 -2.40 -2.49
N PHE A 410 -25.25 -1.85 -1.31
CA PHE A 410 -24.50 -0.70 -0.78
C PHE A 410 -23.26 -1.21 -0.05
N LYS A 411 -22.09 -0.67 -0.37
CA LYS A 411 -20.81 -1.01 0.26
C LYS A 411 -20.04 0.23 0.67
N TYR A 412 -19.64 0.30 1.93
CA TYR A 412 -18.74 1.34 2.40
C TYR A 412 -17.29 0.97 2.08
N SER A 413 -16.66 1.77 1.23
CA SER A 413 -15.28 1.55 0.78
C SER A 413 -14.56 2.89 0.54
N PRO A 414 -14.38 3.71 1.59
CA PRO A 414 -13.81 5.06 1.46
C PRO A 414 -12.34 5.00 1.03
N ASP A 415 -11.93 5.97 0.21
CA ASP A 415 -10.55 6.06 -0.26
C ASP A 415 -9.57 6.43 0.85
N SER A 416 -10.03 7.15 1.88
CA SER A 416 -9.21 7.47 3.06
C SER A 416 -8.66 6.23 3.77
N VAL A 417 -9.46 5.17 3.91
CA VAL A 417 -9.02 3.90 4.50
C VAL A 417 -8.00 3.20 3.60
N LYS A 418 -8.22 3.21 2.28
CA LYS A 418 -7.28 2.60 1.32
C LYS A 418 -5.93 3.33 1.34
N VAL A 419 -5.95 4.66 1.35
CA VAL A 419 -4.75 5.52 1.45
C VAL A 419 -4.07 5.31 2.80
N GLY A 420 -4.81 5.30 3.91
CA GLY A 420 -4.27 5.06 5.24
C GLY A 420 -3.62 3.69 5.39
N ALA A 421 -4.23 2.65 4.83
CA ALA A 421 -3.64 1.30 4.77
C ALA A 421 -2.33 1.30 3.96
N PHE A 422 -2.28 2.02 2.85
CA PHE A 422 -1.07 2.13 2.03
C PHE A 422 0.04 2.92 2.71
N VAL A 423 -0.28 4.05 3.35
CA VAL A 423 0.67 4.83 4.16
C VAL A 423 1.24 3.96 5.28
N SER A 424 0.38 3.23 5.99
CA SER A 424 0.80 2.31 7.05
C SER A 424 1.72 1.21 6.52
N PHE A 425 1.40 0.65 5.34
CA PHE A 425 2.26 -0.32 4.65
C PHE A 425 3.63 0.28 4.31
N LEU A 426 3.69 1.48 3.72
CA LEU A 426 4.95 2.16 3.40
C LEU A 426 5.78 2.48 4.64
N SER A 427 5.15 2.97 5.70
CA SER A 427 5.83 3.20 6.99
C SER A 427 6.39 1.90 7.54
N GLY A 428 5.62 0.82 7.51
CA GLY A 428 6.08 -0.53 7.90
C GLY A 428 7.26 -1.01 7.07
N MET A 429 7.21 -0.87 5.74
CA MET A 429 8.31 -1.25 4.84
C MET A 429 9.56 -0.42 5.08
N THR A 430 9.40 0.87 5.38
CA THR A 430 10.52 1.76 5.74
C THR A 430 11.17 1.32 7.05
N ILE A 431 10.37 0.97 8.06
CA ILE A 431 10.87 0.42 9.33
C ILE A 431 11.64 -0.89 9.07
N ILE A 432 11.08 -1.82 8.28
CA ILE A 432 11.76 -3.07 7.91
C ILE A 432 13.08 -2.78 7.21
N PHE A 433 13.10 -1.85 6.25
CA PHE A 433 14.33 -1.46 5.57
C PHE A 433 15.40 -0.92 6.53
N LEU A 434 15.00 -0.06 7.48
CA LEU A 434 15.90 0.46 8.51
C LEU A 434 16.39 -0.64 9.45
N ILE A 435 15.53 -1.60 9.82
CA ILE A 435 15.92 -2.78 10.61
C ILE A 435 16.91 -3.65 9.84
N VAL A 436 16.68 -3.90 8.55
CA VAL A 436 17.60 -4.67 7.70
C VAL A 436 18.97 -3.99 7.63
N ILE A 437 19.01 -2.66 7.44
CA ILE A 437 20.26 -1.89 7.47
C ILE A 437 20.92 -1.98 8.84
N TRP A 438 20.16 -1.84 9.92
CA TRP A 438 20.68 -1.90 11.29
C TRP A 438 21.25 -3.28 11.62
N LEU A 439 20.53 -4.37 11.32
CA LEU A 439 20.99 -5.75 11.46
C LEU A 439 22.22 -6.01 10.61
N TRP A 440 22.24 -5.52 9.37
CA TRP A 440 23.41 -5.64 8.50
C TRP A 440 24.65 -4.97 9.12
N ARG A 441 24.50 -3.79 9.71
CA ARG A 441 25.59 -3.08 10.42
C ARG A 441 26.03 -3.77 11.71
N LEU A 442 25.16 -4.55 12.36
CA LEU A 442 25.52 -5.35 13.53
C LEU A 442 26.30 -6.61 13.14
N ILE A 443 25.87 -7.30 12.09
CA ILE A 443 26.46 -8.56 11.63
C ILE A 443 27.78 -8.31 10.89
N TYR A 444 27.85 -7.24 10.10
CA TYR A 444 29.00 -6.92 9.27
C TYR A 444 29.75 -5.69 9.80
N ARG A 445 30.99 -5.89 10.24
CA ARG A 445 31.98 -4.83 10.45
C ARG A 445 33.11 -5.03 9.47
N GLU A 446 33.43 -3.98 8.72
CA GLU A 446 34.55 -3.97 7.79
C GLU A 446 35.85 -4.16 8.59
N LYS A 447 36.47 -5.33 8.45
CA LYS A 447 37.85 -5.60 8.86
C LYS A 447 38.66 -5.76 7.57
N ASP A 448 39.85 -5.17 7.53
CA ASP A 448 40.71 -5.12 6.33
C ASP A 448 41.10 -6.51 5.77
N GLU A 449 40.94 -7.59 6.54
CA GLU A 449 41.21 -8.99 6.16
C GLU A 449 39.94 -9.83 5.94
N SER A 450 38.94 -9.34 5.20
CA SER A 450 37.75 -10.15 4.85
C SER A 450 38.10 -11.28 3.86
N SER A 451 37.66 -12.51 4.17
CA SER A 451 37.89 -13.67 3.30
C SER A 451 37.16 -13.53 1.95
N PRO A 452 37.65 -14.15 0.85
CA PRO A 452 36.97 -14.13 -0.45
C PRO A 452 35.50 -14.56 -0.37
N THR A 453 35.17 -15.50 0.51
CA THR A 453 33.81 -15.98 0.75
C THR A 453 32.93 -14.91 1.38
N GLN A 454 33.46 -14.10 2.29
CA GLN A 454 32.73 -13.01 2.94
C GLN A 454 32.46 -11.85 1.96
N ARG A 455 33.40 -11.56 1.05
CA ARG A 455 33.20 -10.58 -0.03
C ARG A 455 32.16 -11.04 -1.04
N LEU A 456 32.19 -12.32 -1.42
CA LEU A 456 31.18 -12.91 -2.31
C LEU A 456 29.78 -12.88 -1.67
N ALA A 457 29.67 -13.22 -0.38
CA ALA A 457 28.42 -13.13 0.37
C ALA A 457 27.87 -11.70 0.43
N LYS A 458 28.71 -10.70 0.70
CA LYS A 458 28.35 -9.27 0.69
C LYS A 458 27.80 -8.82 -0.67
N ASN A 459 28.52 -9.15 -1.74
CA ASN A 459 28.18 -8.71 -3.09
C ASN A 459 27.03 -9.49 -3.75
N SER A 460 26.53 -10.55 -3.10
CA SER A 460 25.38 -11.31 -3.58
C SER A 460 24.18 -11.19 -2.64
N ILE A 461 24.32 -11.50 -1.34
CA ILE A 461 23.18 -11.60 -0.40
C ILE A 461 22.51 -10.26 -0.15
N ALA A 462 23.27 -9.18 0.02
CA ALA A 462 22.68 -7.86 0.29
C ALA A 462 21.86 -7.34 -0.92
N PRO A 463 22.39 -7.34 -2.16
CA PRO A 463 21.58 -7.02 -3.34
C PRO A 463 20.37 -7.94 -3.50
N ILE A 464 20.53 -9.25 -3.27
CA ILE A 464 19.46 -10.27 -3.29
C ILE A 464 18.29 -9.84 -2.39
N LEU A 465 18.56 -9.61 -1.09
CA LEU A 465 17.52 -9.26 -0.12
C LEU A 465 16.86 -7.92 -0.46
N LEU A 466 17.64 -6.94 -0.92
CA LEU A 466 17.13 -5.62 -1.29
C LEU A 466 16.30 -5.66 -2.59
N THR A 467 16.67 -6.50 -3.57
CA THR A 467 15.85 -6.72 -4.78
C THR A 467 14.51 -7.38 -4.42
N LEU A 468 14.50 -8.36 -3.52
CA LEU A 468 13.25 -8.96 -3.03
C LEU A 468 12.38 -7.93 -2.32
N PHE A 469 12.96 -7.10 -1.47
CA PHE A 469 12.28 -5.99 -0.81
C PHE A 469 11.64 -5.02 -1.82
N ASN A 470 12.40 -4.60 -2.84
CA ASN A 470 11.89 -3.71 -3.89
C ASN A 470 10.76 -4.35 -4.69
N ARG A 471 10.83 -5.66 -4.93
CA ARG A 471 9.77 -6.36 -5.65
C ARG A 471 8.43 -6.35 -4.89
N VAL A 472 8.46 -6.46 -3.57
CA VAL A 472 7.26 -6.36 -2.73
C VAL A 472 6.63 -4.96 -2.85
N LEU A 473 7.46 -3.90 -2.81
CA LEU A 473 7.02 -2.52 -3.00
C LEU A 473 6.44 -2.30 -4.41
N ASP A 474 7.13 -2.78 -5.45
CA ASP A 474 6.69 -2.69 -6.84
C ASP A 474 5.36 -3.42 -7.09
N PHE A 475 5.17 -4.58 -6.45
CA PHE A 475 3.92 -5.32 -6.53
C PHE A 475 2.77 -4.58 -5.84
N ALA A 476 3.02 -3.99 -4.66
CA ALA A 476 2.03 -3.21 -3.93
C ALA A 476 1.56 -1.97 -4.71
N ILE A 477 2.50 -1.19 -5.27
CA ILE A 477 2.13 -0.03 -6.10
C ILE A 477 1.46 -0.45 -7.41
N ALA A 478 1.88 -1.57 -8.00
CA ALA A 478 1.25 -2.09 -9.20
C ALA A 478 -0.23 -2.45 -8.96
N ALA A 479 -0.56 -3.04 -7.79
CA ALA A 479 -1.94 -3.32 -7.41
C ALA A 479 -2.76 -2.04 -7.21
N LEU A 480 -2.20 -1.04 -6.51
CA LEU A 480 -2.87 0.24 -6.32
C LEU A 480 -3.10 0.97 -7.65
N SER A 481 -2.09 1.01 -8.52
CA SER A 481 -2.19 1.67 -9.84
C SER A 481 -3.24 1.02 -10.73
N LEU A 482 -3.31 -0.33 -10.77
CA LEU A 482 -4.35 -1.01 -11.57
C LEU A 482 -5.76 -0.68 -11.07
N ARG A 483 -5.97 -0.67 -9.75
CA ARG A 483 -7.28 -0.37 -9.15
C ARG A 483 -7.76 1.06 -9.37
N ILE A 484 -6.83 2.02 -9.40
CA ILE A 484 -7.17 3.45 -9.60
C ILE A 484 -7.35 3.77 -11.09
N LEU A 485 -6.51 3.19 -11.95
CA LEU A 485 -6.51 3.52 -13.38
C LEU A 485 -7.60 2.78 -14.18
N GLY A 486 -7.93 1.55 -13.77
CA GLY A 486 -8.77 0.65 -14.56
C GLY A 486 -8.05 0.11 -15.81
N PRO A 487 -8.67 -0.83 -16.55
CA PRO A 487 -8.03 -1.53 -17.67
C PRO A 487 -7.54 -0.60 -18.79
N GLN A 488 -8.34 0.37 -19.23
CA GLN A 488 -8.01 1.24 -20.37
C GLN A 488 -6.73 2.06 -20.11
N ASN A 489 -6.71 2.82 -19.01
CA ASN A 489 -5.58 3.68 -18.64
C ASN A 489 -4.33 2.85 -18.25
N ALA A 490 -4.53 1.67 -17.65
CA ALA A 490 -3.44 0.75 -17.38
C ALA A 490 -2.77 0.26 -18.67
N GLY A 491 -3.56 -0.01 -19.72
CA GLY A 491 -3.06 -0.36 -21.05
C GLY A 491 -2.20 0.74 -21.67
N ASP A 492 -2.71 1.98 -21.70
CA ASP A 492 -1.97 3.15 -22.19
C ASP A 492 -0.60 3.30 -21.51
N PHE A 493 -0.60 3.21 -20.17
CA PHE A 493 0.64 3.27 -19.39
C PHE A 493 1.57 2.10 -19.70
N TYR A 494 1.03 0.89 -19.88
CA TYR A 494 1.81 -0.30 -20.10
C TYR A 494 2.54 -0.28 -21.45
N VAL A 495 1.91 0.25 -22.51
CA VAL A 495 2.63 0.49 -23.78
C VAL A 495 3.71 1.54 -23.59
N ALA A 496 3.40 2.67 -22.94
CA ALA A 496 4.38 3.72 -22.70
C ALA A 496 5.62 3.21 -21.93
N ALA A 497 5.39 2.42 -20.88
CA ALA A 497 6.43 1.78 -20.08
C ALA A 497 7.23 0.72 -20.87
N SER A 498 6.56 -0.07 -21.72
CA SER A 498 7.23 -1.09 -22.55
C SER A 498 8.11 -0.45 -23.63
N THR A 499 7.62 0.62 -24.26
CA THR A 499 8.40 1.44 -25.20
C THR A 499 9.62 2.05 -24.51
N PHE A 500 9.47 2.61 -23.30
CA PHE A 500 10.59 3.10 -22.49
C PHE A 500 11.68 2.04 -22.31
N VAL A 501 11.31 0.79 -21.97
CA VAL A 501 12.29 -0.30 -21.79
C VAL A 501 13.07 -0.57 -23.07
N TRP A 502 12.45 -0.57 -24.25
CA TRP A 502 13.17 -0.78 -25.50
C TRP A 502 14.17 0.35 -25.79
N PHE A 503 13.78 1.60 -25.54
CA PHE A 503 14.69 2.74 -25.70
C PHE A 503 15.81 2.75 -24.65
N ASP A 504 15.55 2.31 -23.42
CA ASP A 504 16.59 2.16 -22.39
C ASP A 504 17.66 1.15 -22.82
N ILE A 505 17.28 0.05 -23.46
CA ILE A 505 18.22 -0.95 -24.01
C ILE A 505 19.11 -0.32 -25.10
N ILE A 506 18.53 0.49 -25.99
CA ILE A 506 19.25 1.16 -27.07
C ILE A 506 20.27 2.16 -26.50
N THR A 507 19.87 2.96 -25.49
CA THR A 507 20.74 3.99 -24.92
C THR A 507 21.83 3.43 -24.01
N ASN A 508 21.55 2.37 -23.26
CA ASN A 508 22.54 1.71 -22.41
C ASN A 508 23.48 0.79 -23.21
N PHE A 509 23.08 0.33 -24.41
CA PHE A 509 23.90 -0.28 -25.47
C PHE A 509 24.91 -1.35 -25.00
N GLY A 510 24.63 -2.12 -23.94
CA GLY A 510 25.58 -3.06 -23.35
C GLY A 510 26.81 -2.42 -22.66
N LEU A 511 26.83 -1.09 -22.56
CA LEU A 511 27.93 -0.30 -21.97
C LEU A 511 28.10 -0.55 -20.47
N ASN A 512 27.05 -1.01 -19.76
CA ASN A 512 27.14 -1.39 -18.35
C ASN A 512 28.18 -2.51 -18.17
N THR A 513 28.04 -3.62 -18.90
CA THR A 513 28.93 -4.77 -18.84
C THR A 513 30.35 -4.41 -19.31
N TYR A 514 30.46 -3.59 -20.36
CA TYR A 514 31.74 -3.08 -20.84
C TYR A 514 32.45 -2.26 -19.76
N LEU A 515 31.75 -1.28 -19.16
CA LEU A 515 32.30 -0.39 -18.13
C LEU A 515 32.76 -1.18 -16.90
N THR A 516 31.92 -2.10 -16.41
CA THR A 516 32.28 -2.94 -15.25
C THR A 516 33.54 -3.77 -15.52
N ARG A 517 33.66 -4.39 -16.72
CA ARG A 517 34.83 -5.20 -17.08
C ARG A 517 36.11 -4.38 -17.20
N GLU A 518 36.08 -3.28 -17.95
CA GLU A 518 37.29 -2.49 -18.22
C GLU A 518 37.77 -1.71 -17.01
N VAL A 519 36.86 -1.20 -16.17
CA VAL A 519 37.23 -0.53 -14.91
C VAL A 519 37.74 -1.54 -13.88
N SER A 520 37.22 -2.77 -13.85
CA SER A 520 37.76 -3.82 -12.97
C SER A 520 39.21 -4.17 -13.32
N ARG A 521 39.59 -4.08 -14.61
CA ARG A 521 40.97 -4.29 -15.09
C ARG A 521 41.86 -3.08 -14.86
N ASN A 522 41.35 -1.88 -15.10
CA ASN A 522 42.11 -0.63 -15.09
C ASN A 522 41.43 0.41 -14.18
N ARG A 523 41.49 0.19 -12.86
CA ARG A 523 40.80 1.02 -11.86
C ARG A 523 41.22 2.50 -11.91
N ASP A 524 42.47 2.79 -12.25
CA ASP A 524 43.02 4.15 -12.34
C ASP A 524 42.41 4.98 -13.48
N GLN A 525 41.83 4.33 -14.50
CA GLN A 525 41.19 5.00 -15.63
C GLN A 525 39.65 5.07 -15.50
N ALA A 526 39.11 4.78 -14.32
CA ALA A 526 37.67 4.73 -14.06
C ALA A 526 36.92 5.99 -14.56
N GLY A 527 37.44 7.19 -14.26
CA GLY A 527 36.85 8.46 -14.71
C GLY A 527 36.80 8.60 -16.24
N ARG A 528 37.86 8.17 -16.94
CA ARG A 528 37.94 8.23 -18.42
C ARG A 528 36.92 7.30 -19.08
N TYR A 529 36.78 6.07 -18.57
CA TYR A 529 35.79 5.12 -19.07
C TYR A 529 34.36 5.57 -18.76
N LEU A 530 34.10 6.10 -17.56
CA LEU A 530 32.79 6.64 -17.18
C LEU A 530 32.40 7.81 -18.12
N MET A 531 33.30 8.77 -18.33
CA MET A 531 33.00 9.95 -19.15
C MET A 531 32.72 9.57 -20.62
N ASN A 532 33.50 8.66 -21.22
CA ASN A 532 33.28 8.21 -22.59
C ASN A 532 32.02 7.36 -22.75
N THR A 533 31.70 6.49 -21.77
CA THR A 533 30.46 5.72 -21.81
C THR A 533 29.24 6.61 -21.62
N THR A 534 29.29 7.60 -20.72
CA THR A 534 28.25 8.63 -20.58
C THR A 534 28.06 9.44 -21.86
N PHE A 535 29.15 9.84 -22.54
CA PHE A 535 29.05 10.51 -23.83
C PHE A 535 28.32 9.66 -24.88
N ILE A 536 28.67 8.37 -25.00
CA ILE A 536 27.99 7.46 -25.94
C ILE A 536 26.50 7.31 -25.58
N ARG A 537 26.16 7.17 -24.29
CA ARG A 537 24.76 7.07 -23.84
C ARG A 537 23.94 8.30 -24.22
N LEU A 538 24.47 9.49 -23.97
CA LEU A 538 23.81 10.75 -24.34
C LEU A 538 23.68 10.89 -25.85
N ALA A 539 24.72 10.54 -26.62
CA ALA A 539 24.66 10.54 -28.08
C ALA A 539 23.60 9.56 -28.62
N LEU A 540 23.55 8.34 -28.08
CA LEU A 540 22.53 7.35 -28.46
C LEU A 540 21.12 7.79 -28.02
N GLY A 541 20.99 8.43 -26.86
CA GLY A 541 19.73 9.02 -26.40
C GLY A 541 19.25 10.18 -27.28
N LEU A 542 20.15 10.99 -27.82
CA LEU A 542 19.78 12.02 -28.81
C LEU A 542 19.41 11.40 -30.16
N LEU A 543 20.18 10.40 -30.61
CA LEU A 543 19.91 9.68 -31.87
C LEU A 543 18.62 8.85 -31.82
N ALA A 544 18.13 8.50 -30.64
CA ALA A 544 16.88 7.80 -30.46
C ALA A 544 15.64 8.72 -30.52
N ILE A 545 15.79 10.06 -30.45
CA ILE A 545 14.66 11.01 -30.53
C ILE A 545 13.93 10.89 -31.88
N PRO A 546 14.60 10.91 -33.04
CA PRO A 546 13.93 10.69 -34.33
C PRO A 546 13.25 9.33 -34.43
N LEU A 547 13.80 8.29 -33.80
CA LEU A 547 13.19 6.95 -33.78
C LEU A 547 11.90 6.94 -32.97
N LEU A 548 11.87 7.61 -31.81
CA LEU A 548 10.64 7.79 -31.03
C LEU A 548 9.62 8.63 -31.79
N GLY A 549 10.05 9.73 -32.41
CA GLY A 549 9.19 10.56 -33.25
C GLY A 549 8.59 9.80 -34.42
N ALA A 550 9.38 8.95 -35.09
CA ALA A 550 8.91 8.07 -36.16
C ALA A 550 7.91 7.01 -35.65
N TYR A 551 8.15 6.43 -34.47
CA TYR A 551 7.22 5.49 -33.84
C TYR A 551 5.87 6.15 -33.52
N ILE A 552 5.89 7.33 -32.89
CA ILE A 552 4.67 8.10 -32.57
C ILE A 552 3.96 8.54 -33.86
N GLY A 553 4.73 9.02 -34.85
CA GLY A 553 4.20 9.44 -36.15
C GLY A 553 3.52 8.28 -36.90
N LEU A 554 4.15 7.11 -36.94
CA LEU A 554 3.57 5.89 -37.51
C LEU A 554 2.28 5.49 -36.76
N ARG A 555 2.29 5.57 -35.42
CA ARG A 555 1.14 5.26 -34.58
C ARG A 555 -0.05 6.20 -34.82
N GLN A 556 0.22 7.49 -35.05
CA GLN A 556 -0.81 8.52 -35.26
C GLN A 556 -1.30 8.63 -36.70
N THR A 557 -0.55 8.15 -37.69
CA THR A 557 -0.91 8.27 -39.11
C THR A 557 -1.37 6.94 -39.70
N VAL A 558 -0.43 6.00 -39.85
CA VAL A 558 -0.68 4.72 -40.55
C VAL A 558 -1.53 3.78 -39.72
N ILE A 559 -1.28 3.73 -38.42
CA ILE A 559 -1.94 2.77 -37.51
C ILE A 559 -3.29 3.30 -37.00
N ALA A 560 -3.51 4.61 -37.03
CA ALA A 560 -4.78 5.21 -36.64
C ALA A 560 -5.98 4.68 -37.44
N GLY A 561 -5.74 4.13 -38.65
CA GLY A 561 -6.78 3.50 -39.47
C GLY A 561 -7.26 2.12 -38.97
N ILE A 562 -6.65 1.53 -37.94
CA ILE A 562 -7.03 0.20 -37.41
C ILE A 562 -7.88 0.33 -36.14
N ASP A 563 -7.43 1.10 -35.14
CA ASP A 563 -8.09 1.22 -33.81
C ASP A 563 -8.08 2.67 -33.28
N GLY A 564 -8.05 3.65 -34.19
CA GLY A 564 -8.01 5.07 -33.84
C GLY A 564 -6.63 5.57 -33.39
N PRO A 565 -6.46 6.90 -33.26
CA PRO A 565 -5.21 7.50 -32.82
C PRO A 565 -4.89 7.13 -31.37
N ALA A 566 -3.61 7.03 -31.04
CA ALA A 566 -3.18 6.84 -29.66
C ALA A 566 -3.64 8.01 -28.79
N SER A 567 -4.04 7.69 -27.56
CA SER A 567 -4.53 8.71 -26.61
C SER A 567 -3.44 9.75 -26.32
N ALA A 568 -3.84 11.01 -26.13
CA ALA A 568 -2.91 12.07 -25.78
C ALA A 568 -2.13 11.74 -24.49
N GLN A 569 -2.81 11.12 -23.52
CA GLN A 569 -2.23 10.58 -22.29
C GLN A 569 -1.07 9.61 -22.56
N MET A 570 -1.26 8.64 -23.45
CA MET A 570 -0.24 7.63 -23.77
C MET A 570 1.01 8.30 -24.36
N ILE A 571 0.82 9.24 -25.29
CA ILE A 571 1.92 9.95 -25.95
C ILE A 571 2.68 10.83 -24.95
N ILE A 572 1.98 11.62 -24.14
CA ILE A 572 2.60 12.45 -23.11
C ILE A 572 3.38 11.57 -22.13
N SER A 573 2.82 10.42 -21.74
CA SER A 573 3.50 9.46 -20.86
C SER A 573 4.77 8.89 -21.48
N MET A 574 4.75 8.54 -22.77
CA MET A 574 5.95 8.12 -23.50
C MET A 574 7.03 9.20 -23.51
N LEU A 575 6.66 10.46 -23.78
CA LEU A 575 7.60 11.59 -23.81
C LEU A 575 8.21 11.83 -22.42
N LEU A 576 7.40 11.82 -21.36
CA LEU A 576 7.88 12.01 -19.99
C LEU A 576 8.83 10.89 -19.55
N LEU A 577 8.48 9.63 -19.83
CA LEU A 577 9.37 8.48 -19.56
C LEU A 577 10.68 8.59 -20.35
N TYR A 578 10.62 9.06 -21.60
CA TYR A 578 11.79 9.29 -22.43
C TYR A 578 12.70 10.40 -21.89
N VAL A 579 12.13 11.50 -21.38
CA VAL A 579 12.91 12.53 -20.67
C VAL A 579 13.57 11.95 -19.42
N GLY A 580 12.84 11.11 -18.68
CA GLY A 580 13.36 10.39 -17.50
C GLY A 580 14.48 9.39 -17.82
N LEU A 581 14.60 8.95 -19.08
CA LEU A 581 15.62 7.99 -19.52
C LEU A 581 17.05 8.56 -19.43
N LEU A 582 17.23 9.87 -19.65
CA LEU A 582 18.56 10.51 -19.63
C LEU A 582 19.24 10.40 -18.25
N PRO A 583 18.63 10.86 -17.13
CA PRO A 583 19.22 10.66 -15.81
C PRO A 583 19.32 9.18 -15.42
N ASN A 584 18.38 8.33 -15.88
CA ASN A 584 18.45 6.88 -15.66
C ASN A 584 19.72 6.26 -16.26
N SER A 585 20.02 6.59 -17.52
CA SER A 585 21.18 6.04 -18.23
C SER A 585 22.50 6.42 -17.57
N ILE A 586 22.62 7.64 -17.02
CA ILE A 586 23.81 8.06 -16.26
C ILE A 586 23.89 7.33 -14.91
N SER A 587 22.76 7.22 -14.21
CA SER A 587 22.63 6.49 -12.94
C SER A 587 23.07 5.02 -13.07
N THR A 588 22.68 4.34 -14.15
CA THR A 588 23.13 2.96 -14.41
C THR A 588 24.63 2.87 -14.70
N GLY A 589 25.23 3.88 -15.35
CA GLY A 589 26.68 3.99 -15.53
C GLY A 589 27.43 4.11 -14.19
N LEU A 590 26.93 4.93 -13.26
CA LEU A 590 27.48 5.03 -11.91
C LEU A 590 27.30 3.73 -11.12
N SER A 591 26.17 3.04 -11.28
CA SER A 591 25.95 1.73 -10.67
C SER A 591 26.96 0.69 -11.20
N ALA A 592 27.21 0.66 -12.51
CA ALA A 592 28.21 -0.20 -13.15
C ALA A 592 29.63 0.07 -12.64
N LEU A 593 29.93 1.33 -12.30
CA LEU A 593 31.18 1.73 -11.67
C LEU A 593 31.31 1.15 -10.25
N PHE A 594 30.27 1.23 -9.42
CA PHE A 594 30.27 0.59 -8.10
C PHE A 594 30.45 -0.94 -8.16
N TYR A 595 29.80 -1.59 -9.13
CA TYR A 595 30.00 -3.02 -9.37
C TYR A 595 31.47 -3.35 -9.73
N ALA A 596 32.15 -2.49 -10.49
CA ALA A 596 33.57 -2.66 -10.84
C ALA A 596 34.51 -2.58 -9.62
N TYR A 597 34.09 -1.84 -8.58
CA TYR A 597 34.81 -1.70 -7.32
C TYR A 597 34.36 -2.72 -6.26
N GLU A 598 33.53 -3.72 -6.61
CA GLU A 598 32.99 -4.72 -5.69
C GLU A 598 32.22 -4.10 -4.50
N LYS A 599 31.55 -2.97 -4.77
CA LYS A 599 30.75 -2.19 -3.81
C LYS A 599 29.26 -2.25 -4.16
N ALA A 600 28.73 -3.46 -4.35
CA ALA A 600 27.36 -3.68 -4.83
C ALA A 600 26.27 -3.20 -3.85
N GLU A 601 26.61 -2.99 -2.57
CA GLU A 601 25.70 -2.50 -1.55
C GLU A 601 25.20 -1.08 -1.83
N TYR A 602 26.02 -0.19 -2.43
CA TYR A 602 25.63 1.20 -2.65
C TYR A 602 24.55 1.33 -3.74
N PRO A 603 24.70 0.70 -4.94
CA PRO A 603 23.60 0.65 -5.90
C PRO A 603 22.35 0.01 -5.32
N ALA A 604 22.47 -1.12 -4.61
CA ALA A 604 21.31 -1.83 -4.08
C ALA A 604 20.52 -1.02 -3.03
N VAL A 605 21.22 -0.35 -2.10
CA VAL A 605 20.61 0.55 -1.12
C VAL A 605 19.98 1.75 -1.81
N THR A 606 20.67 2.33 -2.80
CA THR A 606 20.13 3.49 -3.55
C THR A 606 18.88 3.10 -4.33
N THR A 607 18.85 1.95 -5.01
CA THR A 607 17.65 1.44 -5.68
C THR A 607 16.49 1.27 -4.69
N SER A 608 16.78 0.84 -3.46
CA SER A 608 15.73 0.65 -2.44
C SER A 608 15.17 1.98 -1.95
N ILE A 609 16.03 2.97 -1.70
CA ILE A 609 15.63 4.34 -1.38
C ILE A 609 14.79 4.93 -2.53
N SER A 610 15.27 4.82 -3.77
CA SER A 610 14.56 5.30 -4.95
C SER A 610 13.22 4.59 -5.14
N THR A 611 13.10 3.31 -4.80
CA THR A 611 11.83 2.57 -4.86
C THR A 611 10.85 3.09 -3.81
N ILE A 612 11.28 3.33 -2.56
CA ILE A 612 10.43 3.93 -1.52
C ILE A 612 9.96 5.32 -1.97
N ILE A 613 10.86 6.16 -2.47
CA ILE A 613 10.53 7.51 -2.97
C ILE A 613 9.55 7.41 -4.15
N LYS A 614 9.84 6.55 -5.13
CA LYS A 614 8.98 6.30 -6.29
C LYS A 614 7.57 5.92 -5.86
N VAL A 615 7.44 4.91 -5.00
CA VAL A 615 6.13 4.42 -4.56
C VAL A 615 5.38 5.51 -3.79
N THR A 616 6.06 6.25 -2.91
CA THR A 616 5.45 7.36 -2.16
C THR A 616 4.92 8.45 -3.09
N LEU A 617 5.73 8.88 -4.05
CA LEU A 617 5.33 9.89 -5.03
C LEU A 617 4.19 9.39 -5.93
N GLN A 618 4.24 8.14 -6.39
CA GLN A 618 3.20 7.55 -7.23
C GLN A 618 1.85 7.48 -6.50
N VAL A 619 1.84 7.21 -5.20
CA VAL A 619 0.59 7.22 -4.42
C VAL A 619 0.03 8.61 -4.27
N ILE A 620 0.86 9.60 -3.91
CA ILE A 620 0.41 10.99 -3.81
C ILE A 620 -0.21 11.42 -5.15
N ILE A 621 0.48 11.18 -6.25
CA ILE A 621 0.05 11.55 -7.59
C ILE A 621 -1.26 10.86 -8.02
N LEU A 622 -1.40 9.56 -7.75
CA LEU A 622 -2.61 8.81 -8.10
C LEU A 622 -3.82 9.28 -7.27
N VAL A 623 -3.63 9.50 -5.98
CA VAL A 623 -4.70 9.99 -5.08
C VAL A 623 -5.09 11.42 -5.42
N SER A 624 -4.15 12.24 -5.88
CA SER A 624 -4.43 13.60 -6.37
C SER A 624 -5.09 13.64 -7.76
N GLY A 625 -5.37 12.51 -8.40
CA GLY A 625 -6.10 12.47 -9.67
C GLY A 625 -5.28 12.80 -10.93
N PHE A 626 -3.95 12.91 -10.83
CA PHE A 626 -3.08 13.17 -12.00
C PHE A 626 -2.94 11.97 -12.95
N GLY A 627 -3.50 10.81 -12.57
CA GLY A 627 -3.62 9.63 -13.42
C GLY A 627 -2.30 9.14 -14.01
N VAL A 628 -2.35 8.68 -15.26
CA VAL A 628 -1.22 8.06 -15.96
C VAL A 628 -0.09 9.04 -16.27
N ILE A 629 -0.43 10.27 -16.65
CA ILE A 629 0.55 11.33 -16.96
C ILE A 629 1.39 11.65 -15.72
N GLY A 630 0.73 11.80 -14.58
CA GLY A 630 1.40 12.01 -13.30
C GLY A 630 2.35 10.85 -12.97
N LEU A 631 1.91 9.59 -13.13
CA LEU A 631 2.76 8.41 -12.93
C LEU A 631 4.02 8.45 -13.79
N ALA A 632 3.89 8.78 -15.08
CA ALA A 632 5.03 8.93 -15.97
C ALA A 632 5.98 10.05 -15.51
N GLY A 633 5.42 11.20 -15.08
CA GLY A 633 6.19 12.32 -14.54
C GLY A 633 7.02 11.99 -13.29
N THR A 634 6.54 11.07 -12.44
CA THR A 634 7.31 10.63 -11.25
C THR A 634 8.68 10.04 -11.60
N SER A 635 8.81 9.41 -12.78
CA SER A 635 10.07 8.80 -13.21
C SER A 635 11.20 9.82 -13.33
N ILE A 636 10.92 11.03 -13.79
CA ILE A 636 11.91 12.10 -13.96
C ILE A 636 12.48 12.49 -12.60
N ILE A 637 11.59 12.76 -11.63
CA ILE A 637 11.96 13.17 -10.27
C ILE A 637 12.79 12.07 -9.60
N VAL A 638 12.31 10.83 -9.64
CA VAL A 638 13.00 9.68 -9.04
C VAL A 638 14.37 9.46 -9.68
N ASN A 639 14.47 9.54 -11.00
CA ASN A 639 15.74 9.30 -11.71
C ASN A 639 16.76 10.39 -11.43
N ILE A 640 16.34 11.66 -11.31
CA ILE A 640 17.21 12.78 -10.91
C ILE A 640 17.72 12.58 -9.48
N ILE A 641 16.83 12.23 -8.54
CA ILE A 641 17.22 11.96 -7.15
C ILE A 641 18.21 10.78 -7.09
N THR A 642 17.92 9.70 -7.81
CA THR A 642 18.78 8.51 -7.88
C THR A 642 20.17 8.87 -8.40
N LEU A 643 20.22 9.64 -9.49
CA LEU A 643 21.47 10.15 -10.07
C LEU A 643 22.24 11.00 -9.06
N GLY A 644 21.56 11.91 -8.36
CA GLY A 644 22.18 12.76 -7.33
C GLY A 644 22.80 11.95 -6.19
N ILE A 645 22.07 10.97 -5.66
CA ILE A 645 22.55 10.08 -4.59
C ILE A 645 23.76 9.27 -5.08
N LEU A 646 23.66 8.61 -6.23
CA LEU A 646 24.77 7.80 -6.75
C LEU A 646 25.99 8.65 -7.10
N ALA A 647 25.80 9.85 -7.66
CA ALA A 647 26.90 10.74 -8.00
C ALA A 647 27.62 11.22 -6.73
N MET A 648 26.86 11.59 -5.70
CA MET A 648 27.41 11.97 -4.39
C MET A 648 28.19 10.82 -3.75
N LEU A 649 27.63 9.60 -3.73
CA LEU A 649 28.30 8.43 -3.18
C LEU A 649 29.53 8.03 -4.01
N ALA A 650 29.45 8.11 -5.33
CA ALA A 650 30.55 7.77 -6.23
C ALA A 650 31.70 8.74 -6.00
N TRP A 651 31.40 10.04 -5.87
CA TRP A 651 32.36 11.04 -5.46
C TRP A 651 33.00 10.63 -4.12
N GLN A 652 32.23 10.44 -3.05
CA GLN A 652 32.80 10.14 -1.73
C GLN A 652 33.65 8.85 -1.66
N HIS A 653 33.31 7.81 -2.41
CA HIS A 653 33.88 6.47 -2.21
C HIS A 653 34.77 5.95 -3.35
N ILE A 654 34.96 6.72 -4.42
CA ILE A 654 35.77 6.32 -5.59
C ILE A 654 36.90 7.35 -5.81
N PRO A 655 38.11 7.08 -5.26
CA PRO A 655 39.24 8.00 -5.33
C PRO A 655 39.70 8.32 -6.76
N ALA A 656 39.51 7.39 -7.70
CA ALA A 656 39.84 7.59 -9.11
C ALA A 656 39.02 8.71 -9.79
N LEU A 657 37.95 9.20 -9.16
CA LEU A 657 37.21 10.39 -9.59
C LEU A 657 37.81 11.70 -9.03
N HIS A 658 38.59 11.61 -7.95
CA HIS A 658 39.23 12.75 -7.24
C HIS A 658 40.67 12.99 -7.67
N GLY A 659 41.36 11.94 -8.11
CA GLY A 659 42.76 12.00 -8.47
C GLY A 659 43.01 13.11 -9.50
N ARG A 660 43.91 14.05 -9.17
CA ARG A 660 44.55 14.90 -10.18
C ARG A 660 45.05 13.96 -11.26
N ILE A 661 44.57 14.14 -12.49
CA ILE A 661 45.10 13.46 -13.68
C ILE A 661 46.62 13.53 -13.56
N HIS A 662 47.29 12.42 -13.24
CA HIS A 662 48.74 12.40 -13.13
C HIS A 662 49.29 12.76 -14.52
N PRO A 663 49.95 13.92 -14.70
CA PRO A 663 50.39 14.36 -16.02
C PRO A 663 51.57 13.55 -16.58
N GLY A 664 51.95 12.45 -15.92
CA GLY A 664 53.18 11.68 -16.19
C GLY A 664 52.97 10.28 -16.76
N THR A 665 51.75 9.75 -16.85
CA THR A 665 51.50 8.46 -17.52
C THR A 665 50.77 8.69 -18.83
N SER A 666 51.44 9.38 -19.75
CA SER A 666 51.10 9.37 -21.18
C SER A 666 51.42 7.99 -21.76
N LEU A 667 50.56 7.00 -21.50
CA LEU A 667 50.48 5.83 -22.35
C LEU A 667 49.87 6.24 -23.69
N LYS A 668 50.76 6.64 -24.60
CA LYS A 668 50.70 6.51 -26.07
C LYS A 668 49.31 6.22 -26.68
N GLY A 669 48.73 7.23 -27.33
CA GLY A 669 48.31 7.08 -28.73
C GLY A 669 46.94 6.50 -29.09
N ALA A 670 46.00 6.28 -28.16
CA ALA A 670 44.61 5.95 -28.56
C ALA A 670 43.73 7.21 -28.55
N SER A 671 43.30 7.66 -29.74
CA SER A 671 42.29 8.71 -29.89
C SER A 671 41.05 8.36 -29.05
N GLU A 672 40.48 9.32 -28.31
CA GLU A 672 39.18 9.14 -27.62
C GLU A 672 38.11 8.61 -28.58
N ARG A 673 38.21 8.97 -29.87
CA ARG A 673 37.36 8.43 -30.94
C ARG A 673 37.59 6.94 -31.20
N ALA A 674 38.83 6.47 -31.13
CA ALA A 674 39.17 5.05 -31.27
C ALA A 674 38.66 4.24 -30.08
N LEU A 675 38.77 4.77 -28.85
CA LEU A 675 38.19 4.16 -27.65
C LEU A 675 36.67 4.04 -27.77
N ARG A 676 35.97 5.12 -28.13
CA ARG A 676 34.50 5.09 -28.34
C ARG A 676 34.09 4.13 -29.45
N LYS A 677 34.84 4.06 -30.56
CA LYS A 677 34.58 3.11 -31.63
C LYS A 677 34.78 1.66 -31.17
N GLY A 678 35.79 1.41 -30.34
CA GLY A 678 36.03 0.11 -29.70
C GLY A 678 34.89 -0.28 -28.75
N MET A 679 34.44 0.65 -27.89
CA MET A 679 33.30 0.46 -26.98
C MET A 679 32.03 0.02 -27.73
N ILE A 680 31.68 0.73 -28.81
CA ILE A 680 30.51 0.40 -29.63
C ILE A 680 30.67 -0.96 -30.28
N LYS A 681 31.84 -1.26 -30.87
CA LYS A 681 32.10 -2.53 -31.56
C LYS A 681 32.00 -3.73 -30.61
N GLU A 682 32.52 -3.61 -29.39
CA GLU A 682 32.47 -4.69 -28.39
C GLU A 682 31.11 -4.82 -27.72
N SER A 683 30.38 -3.73 -27.55
CA SER A 683 29.08 -3.75 -26.85
C SER A 683 27.90 -4.07 -27.78
N TRP A 684 28.07 -3.92 -29.10
CA TRP A 684 27.03 -4.21 -30.11
C TRP A 684 26.42 -5.62 -30.01
N PRO A 685 27.21 -6.72 -29.94
CA PRO A 685 26.63 -8.07 -29.81
C PRO A 685 25.86 -8.25 -28.50
N LEU A 686 26.30 -7.61 -27.41
CA LEU A 686 25.62 -7.66 -26.12
C LEU A 686 24.29 -6.90 -26.19
N MET A 687 24.28 -5.72 -26.82
CA MET A 687 23.04 -4.96 -27.05
C MET A 687 22.05 -5.77 -27.90
N ILE A 688 22.47 -6.32 -29.04
CA ILE A 688 21.56 -7.12 -29.91
C ILE A 688 20.94 -8.27 -29.13
N ASN A 689 21.74 -9.02 -28.38
CA ASN A 689 21.24 -10.15 -27.61
C ASN A 689 20.23 -9.70 -26.55
N HIS A 690 20.51 -8.60 -25.85
CA HIS A 690 19.61 -8.09 -24.83
C HIS A 690 18.31 -7.51 -25.40
N LEU A 691 18.40 -6.82 -26.56
CA LEU A 691 17.24 -6.30 -27.29
C LEU A 691 16.37 -7.44 -27.81
N LEU A 692 16.96 -8.44 -28.48
CA LEU A 692 16.23 -9.59 -29.00
C LEU A 692 15.55 -10.40 -27.91
N ALA A 693 16.20 -10.61 -26.76
CA ALA A 693 15.60 -11.31 -25.63
C ALA A 693 14.39 -10.55 -25.06
N ASN A 694 14.48 -9.21 -24.93
CA ASN A 694 13.36 -8.39 -24.46
C ASN A 694 12.22 -8.30 -25.48
N LEU A 695 12.55 -8.14 -26.77
CA LEU A 695 11.56 -8.16 -27.84
C LEU A 695 10.86 -9.52 -27.90
N PHE A 696 11.58 -10.63 -27.83
CA PHE A 696 10.98 -11.97 -27.76
C PHE A 696 9.95 -12.08 -26.64
N TYR A 697 10.26 -11.56 -25.45
CA TYR A 697 9.39 -11.66 -24.28
C TYR A 697 8.14 -10.76 -24.35
N LYS A 698 8.21 -9.59 -25.01
CA LYS A 698 7.12 -8.59 -25.04
C LYS A 698 6.76 -8.06 -26.44
N VAL A 699 7.00 -8.81 -27.51
CA VAL A 699 6.65 -8.39 -28.89
C VAL A 699 5.14 -8.26 -29.08
N ASP A 700 4.36 -9.01 -28.30
CA ASP A 700 2.91 -9.01 -28.35
C ASP A 700 2.27 -7.75 -27.75
N VAL A 701 2.95 -7.05 -26.83
CA VAL A 701 2.43 -5.84 -26.18
C VAL A 701 2.06 -4.71 -27.17
N PRO A 702 2.97 -4.23 -28.05
CA PRO A 702 2.61 -3.20 -29.01
C PRO A 702 1.60 -3.72 -30.04
N LEU A 703 1.72 -4.99 -30.46
CA LEU A 703 0.78 -5.59 -31.40
C LEU A 703 -0.64 -5.65 -30.83
N MET A 704 -0.76 -5.96 -29.55
CA MET A 704 -2.03 -6.08 -28.86
C MET A 704 -2.72 -4.72 -28.70
N GLU A 705 -1.98 -3.67 -28.32
CA GLU A 705 -2.55 -2.33 -28.29
C GLU A 705 -2.99 -1.87 -29.69
N ILE A 706 -2.20 -2.17 -30.73
CA ILE A 706 -2.52 -1.77 -32.11
C ILE A 706 -3.74 -2.52 -32.67
N ILE A 707 -3.89 -3.81 -32.36
CA ILE A 707 -4.90 -4.70 -32.98
C ILE A 707 -6.19 -4.77 -32.16
N LEU A 708 -6.09 -4.72 -30.82
CA LEU A 708 -7.20 -4.97 -29.89
C LEU A 708 -7.46 -3.80 -28.91
N GLY A 709 -6.63 -2.76 -28.95
CA GLY A 709 -6.77 -1.57 -28.12
C GLY A 709 -6.18 -1.68 -26.71
N SER A 710 -6.02 -0.51 -26.07
CA SER A 710 -5.43 -0.40 -24.73
C SER A 710 -6.20 -1.16 -23.66
N GLY A 711 -7.53 -1.23 -23.73
CA GLY A 711 -8.35 -1.96 -22.76
C GLY A 711 -8.00 -3.46 -22.69
N ALA A 712 -7.88 -4.11 -23.85
CA ALA A 712 -7.48 -5.52 -23.93
C ALA A 712 -6.07 -5.74 -23.40
N LEU A 713 -5.14 -4.84 -23.74
CA LEU A 713 -3.79 -4.88 -23.20
C LEU A 713 -3.76 -4.64 -21.68
N GLY A 714 -4.63 -3.79 -21.16
CA GLY A 714 -4.81 -3.55 -19.73
C GLY A 714 -5.16 -4.83 -18.98
N LEU A 715 -6.14 -5.58 -19.48
CA LEU A 715 -6.50 -6.90 -18.96
C LEU A 715 -5.31 -7.88 -19.02
N TYR A 716 -4.59 -7.90 -20.15
CA TYR A 716 -3.46 -8.78 -20.37
C TYR A 716 -2.25 -8.44 -19.47
N SER A 717 -2.04 -7.16 -19.17
CA SER A 717 -0.89 -6.67 -18.39
C SER A 717 -0.82 -7.22 -16.96
N ILE A 718 -1.94 -7.64 -16.38
CA ILE A 718 -1.97 -8.30 -15.06
C ILE A 718 -1.17 -9.60 -15.09
N GLY A 719 -1.32 -10.38 -16.17
CA GLY A 719 -0.55 -11.60 -16.41
C GLY A 719 0.95 -11.34 -16.33
N TYR A 720 1.42 -10.36 -17.10
CA TYR A 720 2.84 -9.99 -17.10
C TYR A 720 3.31 -9.43 -15.76
N LYS A 721 2.52 -8.61 -15.07
CA LYS A 721 2.90 -8.07 -13.76
C LYS A 721 3.17 -9.18 -12.75
N LEU A 722 2.37 -10.24 -12.74
CA LEU A 722 2.64 -11.38 -11.85
C LEU A 722 3.88 -12.16 -12.29
N LEU A 723 4.01 -12.46 -13.59
CA LEU A 723 5.18 -13.18 -14.12
C LEU A 723 6.49 -12.45 -13.81
N ASP A 724 6.55 -11.16 -14.15
CA ASP A 724 7.73 -10.31 -13.96
C ASP A 724 8.10 -10.25 -12.46
N SER A 725 7.10 -10.29 -11.58
CA SER A 725 7.33 -10.31 -10.14
C SER A 725 8.03 -11.58 -9.66
N LEU A 726 7.72 -12.73 -10.27
CA LEU A 726 8.27 -14.03 -9.91
C LEU A 726 9.62 -14.36 -10.58
N VAL A 727 9.99 -13.66 -11.66
CA VAL A 727 11.31 -13.80 -12.35
C VAL A 727 12.50 -13.52 -11.43
N VAL A 728 12.30 -12.84 -10.29
CA VAL A 728 13.35 -12.65 -9.29
C VAL A 728 13.88 -14.00 -8.78
N ILE A 729 13.02 -15.01 -8.59
CA ILE A 729 13.41 -16.33 -8.05
C ILE A 729 14.49 -17.01 -8.91
N PRO A 730 14.28 -17.25 -10.22
CA PRO A 730 15.30 -17.88 -11.06
C PRO A 730 16.54 -16.99 -11.26
N SER A 731 16.38 -15.67 -11.28
CA SER A 731 17.51 -14.73 -11.43
C SER A 731 18.49 -14.84 -10.26
N MET A 732 17.97 -14.97 -9.04
CA MET A 732 18.76 -15.03 -7.82
C MET A 732 19.49 -16.35 -7.69
N PHE A 733 18.80 -17.43 -8.08
CA PHE A 733 19.41 -18.75 -8.19
C PHE A 733 20.56 -18.76 -9.21
N THR A 734 20.36 -18.10 -10.35
CA THR A 734 21.39 -17.93 -11.37
C THR A 734 22.57 -17.11 -10.85
N LEU A 735 22.33 -15.98 -10.17
CA LEU A 735 23.39 -15.16 -9.59
C LEU A 735 24.23 -15.93 -8.57
N ALA A 736 23.61 -16.77 -7.75
CA ALA A 736 24.32 -17.61 -6.79
C ALA A 736 25.16 -18.72 -7.46
N LEU A 737 24.66 -19.29 -8.57
CA LEU A 737 25.34 -20.37 -9.29
C LEU A 737 26.37 -19.90 -10.31
N PHE A 738 26.20 -18.71 -10.89
CA PHE A 738 26.99 -18.22 -12.01
C PHE A 738 28.51 -18.22 -11.73
N PRO A 739 29.00 -17.74 -10.56
CA PRO A 739 30.43 -17.79 -10.26
C PRO A 739 31.00 -19.23 -10.23
N ILE A 740 30.20 -20.18 -9.75
CA ILE A 740 30.56 -21.60 -9.67
C ILE A 740 30.60 -22.20 -11.08
N ILE A 741 29.59 -21.88 -11.89
CA ILE A 741 29.46 -22.27 -13.30
C ILE A 741 30.66 -21.75 -14.11
N SER A 742 31.06 -20.49 -13.94
CA SER A 742 32.15 -19.88 -14.71
C SER A 742 33.55 -20.35 -14.31
N GLN A 743 33.82 -20.63 -13.02
CA GLN A 743 35.12 -21.16 -12.60
C GLN A 743 35.29 -22.64 -13.01
N GLN A 744 34.26 -23.47 -12.84
CA GLN A 744 34.38 -24.92 -13.01
C GLN A 744 34.14 -25.40 -14.45
N ALA A 745 33.65 -24.54 -15.35
CA ALA A 745 33.42 -24.88 -16.75
C ALA A 745 34.71 -25.29 -17.50
N HIS A 746 35.88 -24.86 -17.03
CA HIS A 746 37.17 -25.21 -17.63
C HIS A 746 37.90 -26.36 -16.91
N ASP A 747 37.68 -26.54 -15.60
CA ASP A 747 38.49 -27.44 -14.76
C ASP A 747 37.82 -28.79 -14.42
N ASP A 748 36.47 -28.86 -14.37
CA ASP A 748 35.72 -30.10 -14.05
C ASP A 748 34.32 -30.11 -14.69
N GLN A 749 34.25 -30.60 -15.93
CA GLN A 749 33.02 -30.69 -16.71
C GLN A 749 31.94 -31.58 -16.05
N GLN A 750 32.33 -32.60 -15.27
CA GLN A 750 31.35 -33.47 -14.59
C GLN A 750 30.70 -32.77 -13.40
N ARG A 751 31.48 -31.99 -12.63
CA ARG A 751 30.95 -31.17 -11.54
C ARG A 751 30.06 -30.05 -12.04
N PHE A 752 30.44 -29.41 -13.14
CA PHE A 752 29.60 -28.45 -13.86
C PHE A 752 28.23 -29.03 -14.24
N LEU A 753 28.23 -30.22 -14.87
CA LEU A 753 27.00 -30.94 -15.24
C LEU A 753 26.12 -31.27 -14.04
N ARG A 754 26.73 -31.69 -12.91
CA ARG A 754 25.99 -31.98 -11.67
C ARG A 754 25.28 -30.73 -11.13
N PHE A 755 25.98 -29.59 -11.10
CA PHE A 755 25.38 -28.32 -10.66
C PHE A 755 24.25 -27.86 -11.58
N TYR A 756 24.42 -27.97 -12.89
CA TYR A 756 23.35 -27.64 -13.84
C TYR A 756 22.12 -28.54 -13.64
N ARG A 757 22.30 -29.87 -13.52
CA ARG A 757 21.20 -30.82 -13.28
C ARG A 757 20.45 -30.51 -11.99
N LEU A 758 21.17 -30.29 -10.90
CA LEU A 758 20.57 -29.92 -9.61
C LEU A 758 19.83 -28.59 -9.71
N GLY A 759 20.44 -27.59 -10.39
CA GLY A 759 19.86 -26.28 -10.55
C GLY A 759 18.57 -26.28 -11.35
N THR A 760 18.57 -26.96 -12.51
CA THR A 760 17.36 -27.15 -13.30
C THR A 760 16.28 -27.90 -12.51
N LYS A 761 16.66 -28.96 -11.78
CA LYS A 761 15.73 -29.73 -10.96
C LYS A 761 15.05 -28.85 -9.90
N ILE A 762 15.81 -28.04 -9.18
CA ILE A 762 15.28 -27.11 -8.16
C ILE A 762 14.32 -26.09 -8.78
N LEU A 763 14.71 -25.46 -9.88
CA LEU A 763 13.85 -24.46 -10.54
C LEU A 763 12.53 -25.07 -11.02
N ILE A 764 12.56 -26.28 -11.59
CA ILE A 764 11.33 -26.99 -12.01
C ILE A 764 10.46 -27.37 -10.82
N ILE A 765 11.06 -27.83 -9.71
CA ILE A 765 10.34 -28.14 -8.47
C ILE A 765 9.61 -26.91 -7.91
N LEU A 766 10.12 -25.70 -8.14
CA LEU A 766 9.49 -24.45 -7.69
C LEU A 766 8.50 -23.90 -8.72
N ALA A 767 8.83 -23.91 -10.01
CA ALA A 767 8.04 -23.30 -11.06
C ALA A 767 6.72 -24.04 -11.36
N LEU A 768 6.73 -25.38 -11.32
CA LEU A 768 5.52 -26.18 -11.57
C LEU A 768 4.41 -25.93 -10.53
N PRO A 769 4.68 -25.98 -9.20
CA PRO A 769 3.75 -25.49 -8.18
C PRO A 769 3.29 -24.06 -8.38
N ALA A 770 4.20 -23.15 -8.71
CA ALA A 770 3.85 -21.75 -8.92
C ALA A 770 2.83 -21.59 -10.06
N ALA A 771 3.02 -22.30 -11.18
CA ALA A 771 2.07 -22.32 -12.28
C ALA A 771 0.70 -22.85 -11.84
N VAL A 772 0.66 -24.01 -11.16
CA VAL A 772 -0.59 -24.63 -10.70
C VAL A 772 -1.34 -23.76 -9.70
N ILE A 773 -0.65 -23.25 -8.68
CA ILE A 773 -1.25 -22.37 -7.66
C ILE A 773 -1.79 -21.10 -8.32
N THR A 774 -1.05 -20.51 -9.27
CA THR A 774 -1.50 -19.34 -10.01
C THR A 774 -2.75 -19.64 -10.84
N THR A 775 -2.83 -20.79 -11.51
CA THR A 775 -4.02 -21.18 -12.28
C THR A 775 -5.25 -21.32 -11.38
N PHE A 776 -5.12 -21.93 -10.20
CA PHE A 776 -6.25 -22.13 -9.28
C PHE A 776 -6.66 -20.87 -8.52
N LEU A 777 -5.70 -20.02 -8.16
CA LEU A 777 -5.95 -18.75 -7.46
C LEU A 777 -6.06 -17.53 -8.38
N ALA A 778 -6.16 -17.74 -9.70
CA ALA A 778 -6.11 -16.66 -10.67
C ALA A 778 -7.16 -15.57 -10.40
N ARG A 779 -8.39 -15.95 -10.03
CA ARG A 779 -9.46 -14.99 -9.72
C ARG A 779 -9.12 -14.14 -8.51
N GLU A 780 -8.68 -14.76 -7.43
CA GLU A 780 -8.29 -14.11 -6.18
C GLU A 780 -7.10 -13.18 -6.42
N MET A 781 -6.10 -13.64 -7.17
CA MET A 781 -4.93 -12.84 -7.53
C MET A 781 -5.34 -11.62 -8.37
N VAL A 782 -6.23 -11.77 -9.35
CA VAL A 782 -6.76 -10.65 -10.16
C VAL A 782 -7.57 -9.68 -9.29
N LEU A 783 -8.43 -10.16 -8.39
CA LEU A 783 -9.19 -9.31 -7.47
C LEU A 783 -8.28 -8.53 -6.50
N ILE A 784 -7.20 -9.16 -6.04
CA ILE A 784 -6.19 -8.51 -5.20
C ILE A 784 -5.41 -7.46 -6.00
N LEU A 785 -4.99 -7.80 -7.23
CA LEU A 785 -4.18 -6.93 -8.08
C LEU A 785 -4.97 -5.79 -8.73
N GLY A 786 -5.99 -6.10 -9.53
CA GLY A 786 -6.72 -5.13 -10.34
C GLY A 786 -8.12 -4.78 -9.82
N GLY A 787 -8.78 -5.70 -9.10
CA GLY A 787 -10.18 -5.52 -8.67
C GLY A 787 -11.20 -6.11 -9.65
N GLN A 788 -12.48 -5.77 -9.45
CA GLN A 788 -13.60 -6.38 -10.21
C GLN A 788 -13.60 -6.01 -11.70
N GLU A 789 -13.16 -4.80 -12.07
CA GLU A 789 -13.11 -4.31 -13.47
C GLU A 789 -12.25 -5.18 -14.41
N TYR A 790 -11.37 -6.02 -13.86
CA TYR A 790 -10.50 -6.89 -14.63
C TYR A 790 -11.07 -8.30 -14.85
N LEU A 791 -12.25 -8.61 -14.27
CA LEU A 791 -12.92 -9.88 -14.44
C LEU A 791 -13.88 -9.86 -15.65
N PRO A 792 -14.09 -11.02 -16.31
CA PRO A 792 -13.35 -12.27 -16.17
C PRO A 792 -12.05 -12.30 -17.01
N GLY A 793 -11.83 -11.31 -17.89
CA GLY A 793 -10.80 -11.37 -18.94
C GLY A 793 -9.36 -11.60 -18.44
N ALA A 794 -8.93 -10.90 -17.39
CA ALA A 794 -7.58 -11.06 -16.85
C ALA A 794 -7.36 -12.43 -16.18
N VAL A 795 -8.42 -13.09 -15.69
CA VAL A 795 -8.31 -14.41 -15.06
C VAL A 795 -7.88 -15.45 -16.08
N ILE A 796 -8.50 -15.45 -17.24
CA ILE A 796 -8.19 -16.41 -18.32
C ILE A 796 -6.75 -16.23 -18.78
N VAL A 797 -6.31 -14.99 -18.96
CA VAL A 797 -4.91 -14.69 -19.32
C VAL A 797 -3.97 -15.23 -18.27
N LEU A 798 -4.23 -14.95 -16.99
CA LEU A 798 -3.36 -15.36 -15.90
C LEU A 798 -3.27 -16.89 -15.79
N GLN A 799 -4.39 -17.59 -15.98
CA GLN A 799 -4.43 -19.06 -15.98
C GLN A 799 -3.57 -19.67 -17.08
N LEU A 800 -3.62 -19.10 -18.29
CA LEU A 800 -2.85 -19.57 -19.43
C LEU A 800 -1.38 -19.23 -19.27
N ILE A 801 -1.06 -17.95 -19.06
CA ILE A 801 0.31 -17.44 -19.07
C ILE A 801 1.14 -18.01 -17.90
N ALA A 802 0.51 -18.46 -16.80
CA ALA A 802 1.19 -19.14 -15.70
C ALA A 802 2.00 -20.37 -16.15
N TRP A 803 1.56 -21.06 -17.20
CA TRP A 803 2.26 -22.24 -17.73
C TRP A 803 3.51 -21.91 -18.55
N SER A 804 3.77 -20.63 -18.84
CA SER A 804 5.08 -20.21 -19.37
C SER A 804 6.17 -20.20 -18.30
N MET A 805 5.82 -20.06 -17.00
CA MET A 805 6.81 -19.97 -15.91
C MET A 805 7.82 -21.14 -15.88
N PRO A 806 7.40 -22.43 -15.94
CA PRO A 806 8.34 -23.54 -15.88
C PRO A 806 9.30 -23.58 -17.07
N LEU A 807 8.81 -23.19 -18.26
CA LEU A 807 9.62 -23.13 -19.49
C LEU A 807 10.60 -21.95 -19.42
N SER A 808 10.12 -20.78 -19.03
CA SER A 808 10.90 -19.55 -18.95
C SER A 808 12.01 -19.66 -17.89
N TRP A 809 11.74 -20.25 -16.72
CA TRP A 809 12.75 -20.44 -15.68
C TRP A 809 13.82 -21.45 -16.10
N PHE A 810 13.43 -22.51 -16.80
CA PHE A 810 14.35 -23.45 -17.42
C PHE A 810 15.24 -22.77 -18.46
N ASN A 811 14.64 -22.01 -19.38
CA ASN A 811 15.33 -21.29 -20.44
C ASN A 811 16.28 -20.25 -19.85
N GLY A 812 15.83 -19.55 -18.80
CA GLY A 812 16.60 -18.59 -18.04
C GLY A 812 17.90 -19.17 -17.51
N LEU A 813 17.88 -20.31 -16.79
CA LEU A 813 19.12 -20.94 -16.32
C LEU A 813 19.99 -21.45 -17.48
N THR A 814 19.35 -22.06 -18.48
CA THR A 814 20.04 -22.71 -19.60
C THR A 814 20.78 -21.72 -20.49
N GLN A 815 20.25 -20.51 -20.68
CA GLN A 815 20.94 -19.49 -21.46
C GLN A 815 22.30 -19.14 -20.84
N TYR A 816 22.39 -19.02 -19.51
CA TYR A 816 23.64 -18.65 -18.84
C TYR A 816 24.68 -19.77 -18.93
N VAL A 817 24.23 -21.03 -18.94
CA VAL A 817 25.11 -22.17 -19.22
C VAL A 817 25.67 -22.11 -20.64
N LEU A 818 24.84 -21.80 -21.65
CA LEU A 818 25.31 -21.64 -23.03
C LEU A 818 26.22 -20.42 -23.21
N ILE A 819 26.00 -19.34 -22.45
CA ILE A 819 26.91 -18.19 -22.38
C ILE A 819 28.26 -18.60 -21.79
N ALA A 820 28.26 -19.36 -20.68
CA ALA A 820 29.48 -19.87 -20.06
C ALA A 820 30.28 -20.81 -20.98
N LEU A 821 29.60 -21.55 -21.87
CA LEU A 821 30.21 -22.37 -22.92
C LEU A 821 30.62 -21.59 -24.18
N ASN A 822 30.60 -20.25 -24.12
CA ASN A 822 30.93 -19.34 -25.23
C ASN A 822 30.05 -19.54 -26.50
N LYS A 823 28.79 -19.95 -26.34
CA LYS A 823 27.83 -20.17 -27.45
C LYS A 823 26.88 -18.99 -27.68
N GLN A 824 27.34 -17.76 -27.47
CA GLN A 824 26.53 -16.54 -27.62
C GLN A 824 25.88 -16.40 -29.00
N ARG A 825 26.61 -16.71 -30.09
CA ARG A 825 26.07 -16.64 -31.46
C ARG A 825 24.89 -17.61 -31.69
N PHE A 826 24.95 -18.79 -31.08
CA PHE A 826 23.86 -19.77 -31.17
C PHE A 826 22.61 -19.25 -30.45
N LEU A 827 22.79 -18.63 -29.28
CA LEU A 827 21.70 -17.99 -28.55
C LEU A 827 21.05 -16.87 -29.37
N THR A 828 21.84 -16.03 -30.04
CA THR A 828 21.31 -14.97 -30.92
C THR A 828 20.36 -15.54 -31.97
N TRP A 829 20.77 -16.59 -32.68
CA TRP A 829 19.92 -17.22 -33.71
C TRP A 829 18.68 -17.90 -33.13
N ALA A 830 18.79 -18.50 -31.95
CA ALA A 830 17.64 -19.08 -31.26
C ALA A 830 16.60 -18.00 -30.88
N TYR A 831 17.05 -16.86 -30.36
CA TYR A 831 16.19 -15.72 -30.06
C TYR A 831 15.56 -15.09 -31.31
N ILE A 832 16.31 -14.97 -32.41
CA ILE A 832 15.77 -14.49 -33.69
C ILE A 832 14.63 -15.42 -34.16
N ALA A 833 14.85 -16.74 -34.14
CA ALA A 833 13.83 -17.71 -34.56
C ALA A 833 12.58 -17.63 -33.67
N GLY A 834 12.75 -17.57 -32.35
CA GLY A 834 11.64 -17.40 -31.40
C GLY A 834 10.89 -16.08 -31.60
N PHE A 835 11.62 -14.97 -31.80
CA PHE A 835 11.03 -13.66 -32.03
C PHE A 835 10.24 -13.61 -33.33
N CYS A 836 10.79 -14.11 -34.43
CA CYS A 836 10.10 -14.16 -35.72
C CYS A 836 8.82 -15.01 -35.64
N PHE A 837 8.88 -16.17 -34.97
CA PHE A 837 7.69 -16.97 -34.74
C PHE A 837 6.64 -16.20 -33.93
N SER A 838 7.02 -15.63 -32.78
CA SER A 838 6.10 -14.89 -31.91
C SER A 838 5.46 -13.69 -32.63
N LEU A 839 6.25 -12.91 -33.37
CA LEU A 839 5.78 -11.77 -34.17
C LEU A 839 4.78 -12.20 -35.24
N LEU A 840 5.14 -13.18 -36.08
CA LEU A 840 4.32 -13.60 -37.21
C LEU A 840 3.04 -14.32 -36.74
N ALA A 841 3.14 -15.16 -35.72
CA ALA A 841 1.99 -15.88 -35.18
C ALA A 841 1.00 -14.93 -34.50
N ASN A 842 1.48 -13.93 -33.75
CA ASN A 842 0.61 -12.92 -33.15
C ASN A 842 -0.09 -12.08 -34.23
N LEU A 843 0.64 -11.60 -35.25
CA LEU A 843 0.04 -10.86 -36.36
C LEU A 843 -1.05 -11.66 -37.09
N ALA A 844 -0.84 -12.97 -37.29
CA ALA A 844 -1.77 -13.83 -38.02
C ALA A 844 -3.02 -14.22 -37.20
N LEU A 845 -2.86 -14.48 -35.89
CA LEU A 845 -3.91 -15.11 -35.09
C LEU A 845 -4.62 -14.16 -34.12
N MET A 846 -3.96 -13.08 -33.67
CA MET A 846 -4.50 -12.17 -32.64
C MET A 846 -5.80 -11.50 -33.07
N ARG A 847 -5.91 -11.09 -34.34
CA ARG A 847 -7.15 -10.48 -34.86
C ARG A 847 -8.34 -11.43 -34.83
N ARG A 848 -8.11 -12.75 -34.99
CA ARG A 848 -9.19 -13.75 -35.05
C ARG A 848 -9.57 -14.29 -33.68
N PHE A 849 -8.60 -14.46 -32.78
CA PHE A 849 -8.78 -15.15 -31.50
C PHE A 849 -8.67 -14.23 -30.28
N GLY A 850 -8.47 -12.92 -30.47
CA GLY A 850 -8.38 -11.94 -29.38
C GLY A 850 -7.06 -12.02 -28.61
N TYR A 851 -7.03 -11.46 -27.39
CA TYR A 851 -5.79 -11.35 -26.59
C TYR A 851 -5.38 -12.67 -25.94
N THR A 852 -6.29 -13.62 -25.75
CA THR A 852 -6.01 -14.91 -25.10
C THR A 852 -5.06 -15.80 -25.91
N ILE A 853 -5.10 -15.71 -27.24
CA ILE A 853 -4.18 -16.45 -28.12
C ILE A 853 -2.73 -16.03 -27.88
N SER A 854 -2.48 -14.78 -27.48
CA SER A 854 -1.13 -14.28 -27.20
C SER A 854 -0.48 -15.06 -26.06
N ALA A 855 -1.25 -15.38 -25.00
CA ALA A 855 -0.74 -16.18 -23.89
C ALA A 855 -0.33 -17.60 -24.34
N ILE A 856 -1.12 -18.23 -25.23
CA ILE A 856 -0.80 -19.54 -25.79
C ILE A 856 0.44 -19.46 -26.68
N LEU A 857 0.51 -18.47 -27.57
CA LEU A 857 1.66 -18.26 -28.45
C LEU A 857 2.94 -17.96 -27.67
N HIS A 858 2.84 -17.29 -26.52
CA HIS A 858 3.96 -17.08 -25.62
C HIS A 858 4.51 -18.41 -25.06
N ILE A 859 3.62 -19.32 -24.61
CA ILE A 859 4.03 -20.67 -24.15
C ILE A 859 4.71 -21.45 -25.29
N VAL A 860 4.12 -21.42 -26.49
CA VAL A 860 4.70 -22.10 -27.67
C VAL A 860 6.07 -21.52 -28.03
N SER A 861 6.23 -20.20 -27.94
CA SER A 861 7.49 -19.51 -28.19
C SER A 861 8.58 -19.92 -27.18
N GLU A 862 8.24 -19.98 -25.89
CA GLU A 862 9.12 -20.47 -24.83
C GLU A 862 9.50 -21.96 -25.04
N PHE A 863 8.55 -22.76 -25.53
CA PHE A 863 8.81 -24.17 -25.85
C PHE A 863 9.75 -24.35 -27.04
N ILE A 864 9.60 -23.54 -28.11
CA ILE A 864 10.53 -23.51 -29.25
C ILE A 864 11.94 -23.14 -28.77
N LEU A 865 12.05 -22.13 -27.92
CA LEU A 865 13.33 -21.71 -27.35
C LEU A 865 13.96 -22.81 -26.48
N MET A 866 13.14 -23.50 -25.68
CA MET A 866 13.57 -24.65 -24.88
C MET A 866 14.16 -25.75 -25.77
N ILE A 867 13.50 -26.10 -26.87
CA ILE A 867 14.02 -27.10 -27.81
C ILE A 867 15.37 -26.66 -28.39
N ALA A 868 15.48 -25.41 -28.84
CA ALA A 868 16.73 -24.87 -29.37
C ALA A 868 17.86 -24.96 -28.33
N PHE A 869 17.57 -24.60 -27.08
CA PHE A 869 18.54 -24.65 -25.98
C PHE A 869 18.94 -26.09 -25.62
N LEU A 870 18.00 -27.03 -25.61
CA LEU A 870 18.25 -28.45 -25.42
C LEU A 870 19.17 -29.03 -26.51
N ILE A 871 18.98 -28.63 -27.77
CA ILE A 871 19.87 -28.99 -28.88
C ILE A 871 21.27 -28.41 -28.64
N GLY A 872 21.36 -27.14 -28.25
CA GLY A 872 22.62 -26.46 -27.92
C GLY A 872 23.38 -27.18 -26.81
N ILE A 873 22.68 -27.57 -25.74
CA ILE A 873 23.27 -28.33 -24.64
C ILE A 873 23.72 -29.72 -25.07
N ARG A 874 22.87 -30.48 -25.78
CA ARG A 874 23.21 -31.84 -26.20
C ARG A 874 24.48 -31.88 -27.06
N LYS A 875 24.68 -30.86 -27.90
CA LYS A 875 25.89 -30.71 -28.74
C LYS A 875 27.16 -30.43 -27.94
N ASN A 876 27.09 -29.78 -26.77
CA ASN A 876 28.27 -29.33 -26.03
C ASN A 876 28.54 -30.09 -24.72
N LEU A 877 27.50 -30.64 -24.09
CA LEU A 877 27.55 -31.27 -22.77
C LEU A 877 27.10 -32.75 -22.78
N GLY A 878 26.66 -33.28 -23.93
CA GLY A 878 26.24 -34.68 -24.07
C GLY A 878 24.84 -34.98 -23.52
N LYS A 879 24.58 -36.23 -23.12
CA LYS A 879 23.26 -36.70 -22.65
C LYS A 879 23.06 -36.35 -21.16
N ILE A 880 22.01 -35.59 -20.85
CA ILE A 880 21.74 -35.07 -19.50
C ILE A 880 20.72 -35.89 -18.69
N GLY A 881 19.95 -36.79 -19.32
CA GLY A 881 18.98 -37.63 -18.60
C GLY A 881 17.75 -36.85 -18.13
N TRP A 882 17.13 -36.04 -19.01
CA TRP A 882 16.04 -35.11 -18.69
C TRP A 882 14.87 -35.71 -17.92
N TRP A 883 14.52 -36.97 -18.17
CA TRP A 883 13.47 -37.67 -17.43
C TRP A 883 13.76 -37.76 -15.91
N GLN A 884 15.02 -37.94 -15.53
CA GLN A 884 15.43 -38.00 -14.12
C GLN A 884 15.37 -36.62 -13.43
N ILE A 885 15.42 -35.54 -14.22
CA ILE A 885 15.39 -34.16 -13.75
C ILE A 885 13.95 -33.66 -13.65
N MET A 886 13.16 -33.86 -14.69
CA MET A 886 11.83 -33.25 -14.84
C MET A 886 10.68 -34.24 -14.61
N GLY A 887 10.86 -35.52 -14.93
CA GLY A 887 9.76 -36.51 -14.90
C GLY A 887 9.15 -36.69 -13.50
N ARG A 888 9.98 -36.88 -12.46
CA ARG A 888 9.48 -37.06 -11.09
C ARG A 888 8.80 -35.80 -10.52
N PRO A 889 9.36 -34.57 -10.68
CA PRO A 889 8.64 -33.34 -10.33
C PRO A 889 7.30 -33.19 -11.06
N ILE A 890 7.24 -33.46 -12.38
CA ILE A 890 6.00 -33.38 -13.16
C ILE A 890 4.94 -34.35 -12.61
N ILE A 891 5.31 -35.59 -12.32
CA ILE A 891 4.40 -36.58 -11.71
C ILE A 891 3.92 -36.11 -10.33
N ALA A 892 4.82 -35.60 -9.49
CA ALA A 892 4.46 -35.06 -8.17
C ALA A 892 3.44 -33.91 -8.29
N THR A 893 3.69 -32.96 -9.20
CA THR A 893 2.80 -31.83 -9.47
C THR A 893 1.46 -32.30 -10.00
N ALA A 894 1.43 -33.21 -10.97
CA ALA A 894 0.19 -33.71 -11.57
C ALA A 894 -0.70 -34.41 -10.53
N LEU A 895 -0.13 -35.30 -9.71
CA LEU A 895 -0.88 -35.97 -8.64
C LEU A 895 -1.39 -34.99 -7.58
N SER A 896 -0.58 -34.00 -7.21
CA SER A 896 -1.00 -32.96 -6.25
C SER A 896 -2.10 -32.05 -6.83
N ALA A 897 -2.03 -31.75 -8.13
CA ALA A 897 -3.04 -30.97 -8.83
C ALA A 897 -4.38 -31.71 -8.92
N VAL A 898 -4.38 -33.04 -9.08
CA VAL A 898 -5.59 -33.87 -9.01
C VAL A 898 -6.23 -33.78 -7.61
N VAL A 899 -5.43 -33.84 -6.54
CA VAL A 899 -5.94 -33.63 -5.17
C VAL A 899 -6.51 -32.23 -5.00
N CYS A 900 -5.83 -31.21 -5.53
CA CYS A 900 -6.33 -29.83 -5.54
C CYS A 900 -7.70 -29.75 -6.21
N LEU A 901 -7.85 -30.31 -7.41
CA LEU A 901 -9.12 -30.36 -8.15
C LEU A 901 -10.23 -31.06 -7.37
N ALA A 902 -9.94 -32.19 -6.74
CA ALA A 902 -10.93 -32.92 -5.94
C ALA A 902 -11.43 -32.09 -4.74
N LEU A 903 -10.55 -31.30 -4.12
CA LEU A 903 -10.87 -30.46 -2.97
C LEU A 903 -11.51 -29.11 -3.35
N MET A 904 -11.53 -28.72 -4.64
CA MET A 904 -12.13 -27.46 -5.10
C MET A 904 -13.63 -27.37 -4.78
N VAL A 905 -14.33 -28.50 -4.68
CA VAL A 905 -15.77 -28.57 -4.34
C VAL A 905 -16.03 -28.06 -2.92
N VAL A 906 -15.08 -28.25 -2.01
CA VAL A 906 -15.20 -27.81 -0.60
C VAL A 906 -14.84 -26.33 -0.46
N GLY A 907 -13.85 -25.86 -1.23
CA GLY A 907 -13.46 -24.46 -1.26
C GLY A 907 -12.02 -24.28 -1.75
N ARG A 908 -11.75 -23.15 -2.40
CA ARG A 908 -10.46 -22.86 -3.05
C ARG A 908 -9.27 -22.82 -2.08
N GLY A 909 -9.48 -22.28 -0.88
CA GLY A 909 -8.44 -22.26 0.16
C GLY A 909 -8.02 -23.65 0.62
N ILE A 910 -9.00 -24.55 0.79
CA ILE A 910 -8.76 -25.95 1.17
C ILE A 910 -8.07 -26.71 0.03
N ALA A 911 -8.48 -26.46 -1.22
CA ALA A 911 -7.84 -27.05 -2.40
C ALA A 911 -6.34 -26.73 -2.48
N VAL A 912 -5.98 -25.46 -2.32
CA VAL A 912 -4.58 -25.02 -2.34
C VAL A 912 -3.80 -25.55 -1.14
N ALA A 913 -4.40 -25.58 0.06
CA ALA A 913 -3.78 -26.20 1.23
C ALA A 913 -3.49 -27.68 0.99
N GLY A 914 -4.43 -28.41 0.38
CA GLY A 914 -4.24 -29.80 -0.04
C GLY A 914 -3.08 -29.97 -1.03
N PHE A 915 -2.95 -29.08 -2.01
CA PHE A 915 -1.80 -29.05 -2.92
C PHE A 915 -0.47 -28.83 -2.19
N LEU A 916 -0.41 -27.81 -1.31
CA LEU A 916 0.79 -27.44 -0.56
C LEU A 916 1.26 -28.53 0.41
N ILE A 917 0.36 -29.40 0.88
CA ILE A 917 0.70 -30.55 1.72
C ILE A 917 1.12 -31.76 0.87
N THR A 918 0.35 -32.10 -0.16
CA THR A 918 0.58 -33.31 -0.97
C THR A 918 1.82 -33.22 -1.82
N TYR A 919 2.14 -32.05 -2.35
CA TYR A 919 3.30 -31.84 -3.22
C TYR A 919 4.64 -32.17 -2.54
N PRO A 920 5.02 -31.58 -1.38
CA PRO A 920 6.26 -31.93 -0.70
C PRO A 920 6.30 -33.40 -0.25
N LEU A 921 5.16 -33.97 0.17
CA LEU A 921 5.07 -35.39 0.52
C LEU A 921 5.38 -36.29 -0.69
N LEU A 922 4.84 -35.96 -1.87
CA LEU A 922 5.09 -36.68 -3.11
C LEU A 922 6.53 -36.49 -3.61
N LEU A 923 7.11 -35.30 -3.48
CA LEU A 923 8.53 -35.08 -3.79
C LEU A 923 9.43 -35.98 -2.94
N TRP A 924 9.12 -36.10 -1.64
CA TRP A 924 9.84 -36.98 -0.72
C TRP A 924 9.64 -38.46 -1.08
N ARG A 925 8.39 -38.89 -1.30
CA ARG A 925 8.05 -40.29 -1.61
C ARG A 925 8.59 -40.76 -2.96
N LEU A 926 8.61 -39.89 -3.98
CA LEU A 926 9.19 -40.17 -5.30
C LEU A 926 10.72 -40.09 -5.31
N LYS A 927 11.37 -39.77 -4.17
CA LYS A 927 12.82 -39.61 -4.04
C LYS A 927 13.39 -38.71 -5.12
N VAL A 928 12.81 -37.52 -5.26
CA VAL A 928 13.17 -36.58 -6.34
C VAL A 928 14.65 -36.16 -6.26
N PHE A 929 15.16 -35.98 -5.05
CA PHE A 929 16.59 -35.77 -4.80
C PHE A 929 17.30 -37.11 -4.55
N THR A 930 18.44 -37.29 -5.22
CA THR A 930 19.38 -38.39 -4.96
C THR A 930 20.14 -38.15 -3.64
N LEU A 931 20.72 -39.21 -3.05
CA LEU A 931 21.50 -39.10 -1.81
C LEU A 931 22.68 -38.12 -1.93
N GLU A 932 23.32 -38.06 -3.10
CA GLU A 932 24.38 -37.09 -3.39
C GLU A 932 23.87 -35.65 -3.45
N GLU A 933 22.72 -35.41 -4.10
CA GLU A 933 22.09 -34.08 -4.13
C GLU A 933 21.63 -33.65 -2.73
N GLN A 934 21.12 -34.58 -1.92
CA GLN A 934 20.78 -34.31 -0.52
C GLN A 934 22.02 -33.94 0.30
N ALA A 935 23.16 -34.62 0.08
CA ALA A 935 24.43 -34.27 0.74
C ALA A 935 24.99 -32.91 0.27
N LEU A 936 24.73 -32.50 -0.97
CA LEU A 936 25.07 -31.18 -1.49
C LEU A 936 24.17 -30.07 -0.93
N LEU A 937 22.90 -30.38 -0.66
CA LEU A 937 21.91 -29.44 -0.11
C LEU A 937 21.93 -29.37 1.43
N ALA A 938 22.48 -30.41 2.09
CA ALA A 938 22.60 -30.43 3.54
C ALA A 938 23.44 -29.23 4.02
N PRO A 939 22.97 -28.46 5.01
CA PRO A 939 23.69 -27.31 5.52
C PRO A 939 25.10 -27.73 5.96
N ARG A 940 26.14 -27.28 5.24
CA ARG A 940 27.53 -27.29 5.72
C ARG A 940 27.68 -26.21 6.80
N PHE A 941 26.92 -26.33 7.89
CA PHE A 941 27.06 -25.56 9.13
C PHE A 941 27.95 -26.29 10.16
N ARG A 942 28.76 -27.25 9.71
CA ARG A 942 29.84 -27.84 10.50
C ARG A 942 31.14 -27.73 9.71
N ARG A 943 31.75 -26.54 9.72
CA ARG A 943 33.19 -26.31 9.69
C ARG A 943 33.51 -24.88 10.04
#